data_AF-A0A2L0HZS9-F1
#
_entry.id   AF-A0A2L0HZS9-F1
#
_cell.length_a   1.000
_cell.length_b   1.000
_cell.length_c   1.000
_cell.angle_alpha   90.00
_cell.angle_beta   90.00
_cell.angle_gamma   90.00
#
_symmetry.space_group_name_H-M   'P 1'
#
loop_
_entity.id
_entity.type
_entity.pdbx_description
1 polymer ?
#
loop_
_entity_poly.entity_id
_entity_poly.type
_entity_poly.pdbx_seq_one_letter_code
_entity_poly.pdbx_strand_id
1 'polypeptide(L)'
;MEQERLIPQQRQIAQLILSFSPDLMTMQHQQWQILGDINAQNMFRIDQEKHTIYIMNEMFHLSFELVQNQQTPFIQYNFHYQDQHAELLEDFFLNDVGFLTDQLNEQHSLFLKNKAQQLRELIAKQIYQWVNGPTRVITCLNHISLAQAELLDRRLMVLGMAKYACFAHSKQMGTDLDPALQQHFSQLCALHIVNGDDFLPLQGLMDCYDELCHSAAQFLPSALYRIATLTFEQKFNLDELLDHQMDFALLQPYALQQSHVLSFVRLMNRELWHKDDLLAKQNFLQPNAQIWQKKVARLPIFDYSRTVNWLFKQDAMVLDWLSAHIQHSHVRVAVTALSFVDTSQIHPCIILLTLQYFQHTCARMFIQSCDIHATTEQWFEHQNNQSVVLKGQQQTVEDQRIAISPSILYLDEWMNLLRNVANKNETIVKQVYKKISRVMQAYMLHLHHIVQDLPHELLNYVHPSTHQNRGFYRTLRRHHVPVNEFRALFYLRYQNLRVSVFDAYVRDYLIYCFNENREIAKNSTWLGLFHHAVEWHRQLHKDEILARLKQNFAVNTWNAVSPQTILQYSGWSFEELHHIERIIEESNVFHHCLAMSYAERIMQGEYVAFHMSSPHYAQSLTLGCHIQAGKLLFDQLEYPNNQKAEQLLVTIAEQFIQWFNEHFSPALK
;
A
#
# COMPACT_ATOMS: atom_id res chain seq x y z
N MET A 1 -11.34 -29.91 17.37
CA MET A 1 -11.95 -30.49 18.58
C MET A 1 -11.97 -32.02 18.63
N GLU A 2 -12.45 -32.79 17.63
CA GLU A 2 -12.35 -34.27 17.69
C GLU A 2 -10.92 -34.78 17.42
N GLN A 3 -10.20 -34.22 16.44
CA GLN A 3 -8.78 -34.57 16.17
C GLN A 3 -7.82 -34.24 17.33
N GLU A 4 -8.08 -33.18 18.11
CA GLU A 4 -7.24 -32.79 19.26
C GLU A 4 -7.36 -33.75 20.45
N ARG A 5 -8.47 -34.49 20.57
CA ARG A 5 -8.65 -35.52 21.62
C ARG A 5 -8.01 -36.86 21.24
N LEU A 6 -7.78 -37.11 19.95
CA LEU A 6 -7.22 -38.36 19.42
C LEU A 6 -5.69 -38.45 19.61
N ILE A 7 -4.97 -37.33 19.52
CA ILE A 7 -3.48 -37.32 19.59
C ILE A 7 -2.97 -37.81 20.96
N PRO A 8 -3.50 -37.37 22.12
CA PRO A 8 -3.05 -37.89 23.42
C PRO A 8 -3.35 -39.38 23.61
N GLN A 9 -4.46 -39.87 23.03
CA GLN A 9 -4.85 -41.28 23.11
C GLN A 9 -3.93 -42.15 22.23
N GLN A 10 -3.66 -41.70 21.00
CA GLN A 10 -2.71 -42.33 20.08
C GLN A 10 -1.29 -42.37 20.65
N ARG A 11 -0.84 -41.29 21.31
CA ARG A 11 0.47 -41.24 21.99
C ARG A 11 0.61 -42.33 23.05
N GLN A 12 -0.41 -42.54 23.87
CA GLN A 12 -0.39 -43.57 24.92
C GLN A 12 -0.33 -44.98 24.33
N ILE A 13 -1.05 -45.22 23.23
CA ILE A 13 -1.00 -46.50 22.54
C ILE A 13 0.35 -46.72 21.84
N ALA A 14 0.90 -45.69 21.19
CA ALA A 14 2.21 -45.74 20.57
C ALA A 14 3.30 -46.10 21.59
N GLN A 15 3.31 -45.43 22.75
CA GLN A 15 4.25 -45.72 23.84
C GLN A 15 4.12 -47.16 24.36
N LEU A 16 2.88 -47.66 24.46
CA LEU A 16 2.63 -49.05 24.85
C LEU A 16 3.19 -50.03 23.80
N ILE A 17 2.94 -49.79 22.50
CA ILE A 17 3.44 -50.64 21.41
C ILE A 17 4.98 -50.64 21.38
N LEU A 18 5.61 -49.47 21.52
CA LEU A 18 7.08 -49.35 21.61
C LEU A 18 7.66 -50.23 22.74
N SER A 19 6.95 -50.36 23.86
CA SER A 19 7.40 -51.18 25.01
C SER A 19 7.38 -52.69 24.75
N PHE A 20 6.73 -53.16 23.68
CA PHE A 20 6.60 -54.59 23.39
C PHE A 20 7.82 -55.20 22.72
N SER A 21 8.69 -54.39 22.09
CA SER A 21 9.84 -54.88 21.33
C SER A 21 11.06 -53.96 21.41
N PRO A 22 12.26 -54.50 21.72
CA PRO A 22 13.52 -53.75 21.64
C PRO A 22 13.84 -53.20 20.25
N ASP A 23 13.37 -53.87 19.19
CA ASP A 23 13.55 -53.40 17.81
C ASP A 23 12.79 -52.08 17.56
N LEU A 24 11.59 -51.95 18.11
CA LEU A 24 10.80 -50.71 17.99
C LEU A 24 11.43 -49.55 18.79
N MET A 25 12.03 -49.83 19.95
CA MET A 25 12.82 -48.82 20.68
C MET A 25 14.06 -48.40 19.88
N THR A 26 14.72 -49.35 19.22
CA THR A 26 15.87 -49.07 18.33
C THR A 26 15.44 -48.23 17.13
N MET A 27 14.30 -48.55 16.51
CA MET A 27 13.68 -47.74 15.44
C MET A 27 13.40 -46.31 15.92
N GLN A 28 12.88 -46.13 17.14
CA GLN A 28 12.66 -44.80 17.71
C GLN A 28 13.97 -44.01 17.85
N HIS A 29 15.04 -44.65 18.31
CA HIS A 29 16.37 -44.03 18.35
C HIS A 29 16.91 -43.69 16.96
N GLN A 30 16.69 -44.56 15.95
CA GLN A 30 17.09 -44.29 14.57
C GLN A 30 16.35 -43.06 13.99
N GLN A 31 15.06 -42.90 14.27
CA GLN A 31 14.32 -41.70 13.85
C GLN A 31 14.93 -40.43 14.45
N TRP A 32 15.29 -40.44 15.73
CA TRP A 32 15.96 -39.31 16.39
C TRP A 32 17.37 -39.06 15.85
N GLN A 33 18.13 -40.12 15.52
CA GLN A 33 19.45 -39.98 14.92
C GLN A 33 19.39 -39.34 13.53
N ILE A 34 18.39 -39.70 12.72
CA ILE A 34 18.20 -39.07 11.40
C ILE A 34 17.78 -37.61 11.59
N LEU A 35 16.84 -37.32 12.49
CA LEU A 35 16.48 -35.94 12.80
C LEU A 35 17.71 -35.13 13.29
N GLY A 36 18.65 -35.77 13.98
CA GLY A 36 19.89 -35.16 14.45
C GLY A 36 19.62 -33.90 15.27
N ASP A 37 20.34 -32.83 14.94
CA ASP A 37 20.17 -31.49 15.54
C ASP A 37 19.19 -30.59 14.76
N ILE A 38 18.34 -31.15 13.88
CA ILE A 38 17.39 -30.34 13.10
C ILE A 38 16.44 -29.58 14.04
N ASN A 39 16.47 -28.26 13.89
CA ASN A 39 15.65 -27.30 14.60
C ASN A 39 15.36 -26.11 13.66
N ALA A 40 14.64 -25.11 14.15
CA ALA A 40 14.25 -23.95 13.34
C ALA A 40 15.44 -23.18 12.72
N GLN A 41 16.62 -23.21 13.35
CA GLN A 41 17.79 -22.44 12.93
C GLN A 41 18.60 -23.10 11.81
N ASN A 42 18.50 -24.43 11.64
CA ASN A 42 19.20 -25.19 10.60
C ASN A 42 18.24 -25.97 9.67
N MET A 43 16.93 -25.72 9.78
CA MET A 43 15.92 -26.26 8.86
C MET A 43 16.18 -25.79 7.43
N PHE A 44 16.48 -24.50 7.27
CA PHE A 44 16.79 -23.88 5.98
C PHE A 44 18.08 -23.10 6.09
N ARG A 45 19.02 -23.33 5.16
CA ARG A 45 20.23 -22.53 5.01
C ARG A 45 20.35 -22.09 3.57
N ILE A 46 20.51 -20.78 3.34
CA ILE A 46 20.69 -20.21 2.01
C ILE A 46 22.16 -19.83 1.83
N ASP A 47 22.80 -20.42 0.82
CA ASP A 47 24.11 -20.01 0.32
C ASP A 47 23.88 -19.04 -0.85
N GLN A 48 24.07 -17.74 -0.58
CA GLN A 48 23.82 -16.68 -1.55
C GLN A 48 24.85 -16.67 -2.69
N GLU A 49 26.08 -17.11 -2.42
CA GLU A 49 27.15 -17.15 -3.44
C GLU A 49 26.92 -18.29 -4.42
N LYS A 50 26.48 -19.45 -3.92
CA LYS A 50 26.15 -20.62 -4.75
C LYS A 50 24.72 -20.63 -5.26
N HIS A 51 23.90 -19.65 -4.89
CA HIS A 51 22.48 -19.63 -5.23
C HIS A 51 21.80 -20.97 -4.86
N THR A 52 21.99 -21.44 -3.62
CA THR A 52 21.53 -22.77 -3.18
C THR A 52 20.76 -22.70 -1.86
N ILE A 53 19.62 -23.38 -1.79
CA ILE A 53 18.87 -23.61 -0.56
C ILE A 53 19.18 -25.03 -0.08
N TYR A 54 19.70 -25.15 1.14
CA TYR A 54 19.84 -26.42 1.85
C TYR A 54 18.65 -26.61 2.78
N ILE A 55 18.08 -27.82 2.78
CA ILE A 55 16.88 -28.17 3.53
C ILE A 55 17.22 -29.31 4.50
N MET A 56 16.64 -29.26 5.71
CA MET A 56 16.79 -30.27 6.76
C MET A 56 18.27 -30.58 7.07
N ASN A 57 19.02 -29.55 7.47
CA ASN A 57 20.45 -29.70 7.79
C ASN A 57 21.26 -30.35 6.65
N GLU A 58 21.06 -29.83 5.43
CA GLU A 58 21.78 -30.23 4.20
C GLU A 58 21.46 -31.63 3.65
N MET A 59 20.40 -32.29 4.12
CA MET A 59 19.94 -33.55 3.53
C MET A 59 19.48 -33.37 2.08
N PHE A 60 18.83 -32.25 1.77
CA PHE A 60 18.36 -31.91 0.44
C PHE A 60 18.86 -30.53 0.01
N HIS A 61 18.87 -30.29 -1.30
CA HIS A 61 19.22 -28.97 -1.83
C HIS A 61 18.46 -28.61 -3.10
N LEU A 62 18.31 -27.31 -3.30
CA LEU A 62 17.80 -26.65 -4.50
C LEU A 62 18.85 -25.64 -4.96
N SER A 63 19.40 -25.80 -6.16
CA SER A 63 20.43 -24.94 -6.74
C SER A 63 19.87 -24.19 -7.95
N PHE A 64 20.21 -22.91 -8.06
CA PHE A 64 19.67 -22.02 -9.09
C PHE A 64 20.79 -21.43 -9.94
N GLU A 65 20.72 -21.63 -11.25
CA GLU A 65 21.73 -21.15 -12.21
C GLU A 65 21.11 -20.23 -13.26
N LEU A 66 21.92 -19.41 -13.94
CA LEU A 66 21.43 -18.68 -15.12
C LEU A 66 21.08 -19.66 -16.24
N VAL A 67 20.08 -19.33 -17.05
CA VAL A 67 19.69 -20.13 -18.20
C VAL A 67 20.81 -20.13 -19.23
N GLN A 68 21.46 -21.28 -19.42
CA GLN A 68 22.52 -21.46 -20.43
C GLN A 68 21.94 -21.89 -21.78
N ASN A 69 20.93 -22.77 -21.75
CA ASN A 69 20.19 -23.21 -22.92
C ASN A 69 18.72 -23.49 -22.54
N GLN A 70 17.85 -23.60 -23.55
CA GLN A 70 16.41 -23.80 -23.33
C GLN A 70 16.04 -25.21 -22.81
N GLN A 71 16.98 -26.16 -22.81
CA GLN A 71 16.74 -27.56 -22.47
C GLN A 71 17.16 -27.92 -21.03
N THR A 72 18.13 -27.19 -20.46
CA THR A 72 18.60 -27.40 -19.09
C THR A 72 17.77 -26.54 -18.14
N PRO A 73 17.04 -27.14 -17.19
CA PRO A 73 16.30 -26.38 -16.18
C PRO A 73 17.27 -25.54 -15.37
N PHE A 74 16.86 -24.30 -15.08
CA PHE A 74 17.65 -23.38 -14.27
C PHE A 74 17.54 -23.65 -12.76
N ILE A 75 16.65 -24.58 -12.39
CA ILE A 75 16.52 -25.13 -11.04
C ILE A 75 17.01 -26.58 -11.10
N GLN A 76 18.05 -26.89 -10.32
CA GLN A 76 18.50 -28.25 -10.07
C GLN A 76 18.17 -28.61 -8.63
N TYR A 77 17.70 -29.82 -8.39
CA TYR A 77 17.29 -30.22 -7.05
C TYR A 77 17.66 -31.68 -6.76
N ASN A 78 17.87 -31.98 -5.48
CA ASN A 78 18.12 -33.34 -5.02
C ASN A 78 17.39 -33.62 -3.71
N PHE A 79 16.37 -34.47 -3.81
CA PHE A 79 15.58 -35.00 -2.68
C PHE A 79 15.90 -36.47 -2.35
N HIS A 80 17.13 -36.92 -2.65
CA HIS A 80 17.60 -38.26 -2.26
C HIS A 80 18.42 -38.22 -0.99
N TYR A 81 18.07 -39.08 -0.04
CA TYR A 81 18.86 -39.34 1.17
C TYR A 81 18.95 -40.85 1.38
N GLN A 82 20.17 -41.37 1.52
CA GLN A 82 20.43 -42.82 1.66
C GLN A 82 19.77 -43.66 0.55
N ASP A 83 19.93 -43.23 -0.71
CA ASP A 83 19.35 -43.87 -1.90
C ASP A 83 17.80 -43.94 -1.93
N GLN A 84 17.12 -43.25 -1.01
CA GLN A 84 15.66 -43.14 -1.01
C GLN A 84 15.23 -41.73 -1.39
N HIS A 85 14.26 -41.66 -2.29
CA HIS A 85 13.68 -40.43 -2.78
C HIS A 85 12.53 -39.94 -1.88
N ALA A 86 12.53 -38.65 -1.53
CA ALA A 86 11.52 -38.04 -0.69
C ALA A 86 10.45 -37.28 -1.51
N GLU A 87 9.66 -38.02 -2.31
CA GLU A 87 8.69 -37.48 -3.29
C GLU A 87 7.73 -36.43 -2.69
N LEU A 88 7.13 -36.71 -1.53
CA LEU A 88 6.18 -35.78 -0.91
C LEU A 88 6.83 -34.49 -0.39
N LEU A 89 8.12 -34.54 -0.05
CA LEU A 89 8.86 -33.34 0.33
C LEU A 89 9.28 -32.55 -0.92
N GLU A 90 9.71 -33.23 -1.98
CA GLU A 90 9.95 -32.61 -3.29
C GLU A 90 8.71 -31.85 -3.76
N ASP A 91 7.56 -32.51 -3.81
CA ASP A 91 6.28 -31.91 -4.21
C ASP A 91 5.94 -30.69 -3.35
N PHE A 92 6.18 -30.77 -2.05
CA PHE A 92 5.92 -29.65 -1.15
C PHE A 92 6.81 -28.44 -1.45
N PHE A 93 8.11 -28.64 -1.66
CA PHE A 93 9.03 -27.54 -1.94
C PHE A 93 8.89 -26.97 -3.34
N LEU A 94 8.51 -27.79 -4.33
CA LEU A 94 8.30 -27.32 -5.70
C LEU A 94 6.95 -26.61 -5.88
N ASN A 95 5.87 -27.15 -5.30
CA ASN A 95 4.50 -26.69 -5.58
C ASN A 95 3.86 -25.88 -4.45
N ASP A 96 4.11 -26.24 -3.20
CA ASP A 96 3.38 -25.71 -2.04
C ASP A 96 4.04 -24.49 -1.39
N VAL A 97 5.36 -24.35 -1.53
CA VAL A 97 6.11 -23.19 -1.02
C VAL A 97 5.93 -22.02 -1.98
N GLY A 98 5.21 -20.99 -1.50
CA GLY A 98 5.05 -19.73 -2.20
C GLY A 98 6.12 -18.72 -1.79
N PHE A 99 6.97 -18.33 -2.73
CA PHE A 99 7.95 -17.26 -2.58
C PHE A 99 7.33 -15.91 -2.97
N LEU A 100 7.36 -14.94 -2.05
CA LEU A 100 6.77 -13.62 -2.24
C LEU A 100 7.66 -12.74 -3.12
N THR A 101 7.05 -12.04 -4.08
CA THR A 101 7.74 -11.08 -4.95
C THR A 101 7.83 -9.68 -4.33
N ASP A 102 6.94 -9.35 -3.40
CA ASP A 102 6.99 -8.15 -2.58
C ASP A 102 7.44 -8.49 -1.15
N GLN A 103 8.59 -7.95 -0.74
CA GLN A 103 9.22 -8.22 0.56
C GLN A 103 8.44 -7.67 1.76
N LEU A 104 7.32 -6.99 1.49
CA LEU A 104 6.66 -6.13 2.47
C LEU A 104 5.34 -6.70 3.02
N ASN A 105 4.71 -7.67 2.36
CA ASN A 105 3.40 -8.18 2.76
C ASN A 105 3.49 -9.18 3.92
N GLU A 106 2.72 -8.97 4.98
CA GLU A 106 2.61 -9.94 6.08
C GLU A 106 1.76 -11.15 5.66
N GLN A 107 2.23 -12.37 5.97
CA GLN A 107 1.45 -13.58 5.78
C GLN A 107 0.51 -13.81 6.96
N HIS A 108 -0.72 -14.28 6.68
CA HIS A 108 -1.70 -14.55 7.71
C HIS A 108 -1.23 -15.70 8.63
N SER A 109 -1.32 -15.51 9.95
CA SER A 109 -0.81 -16.48 10.95
C SER A 109 -1.40 -17.89 10.82
N LEU A 110 -2.70 -18.00 10.49
CA LEU A 110 -3.34 -19.31 10.24
C LEU A 110 -2.76 -20.03 9.01
N PHE A 111 -2.38 -19.30 7.96
CA PHE A 111 -1.76 -19.89 6.77
C PHE A 111 -0.39 -20.45 7.12
N LEU A 112 0.45 -19.65 7.80
CA LEU A 112 1.77 -20.09 8.28
C LEU A 112 1.66 -21.31 9.18
N LYS A 113 0.70 -21.31 10.13
CA LYS A 113 0.46 -22.43 11.03
C LYS A 113 0.13 -23.72 10.27
N ASN A 114 -0.77 -23.64 9.29
CA ASN A 114 -1.17 -24.79 8.48
C ASN A 114 -0.01 -25.33 7.64
N LYS A 115 0.78 -24.46 7.00
CA LYS A 115 1.92 -24.87 6.18
C LYS A 115 3.07 -25.44 7.01
N ALA A 116 3.38 -24.83 8.15
CA ALA A 116 4.35 -25.39 9.09
C ALA A 116 3.90 -26.75 9.63
N GLN A 117 2.60 -26.92 9.94
CA GLN A 117 2.08 -28.22 10.38
C GLN A 117 2.16 -29.27 9.26
N GLN A 118 1.81 -28.92 8.03
CA GLN A 118 1.95 -29.80 6.86
C GLN A 118 3.42 -30.25 6.70
N LEU A 119 4.37 -29.31 6.70
CA LEU A 119 5.80 -29.60 6.60
C LEU A 119 6.26 -30.52 7.74
N ARG A 120 5.86 -30.24 8.98
CA ARG A 120 6.17 -31.06 10.17
C ARG A 120 5.69 -32.50 10.00
N GLU A 121 4.47 -32.71 9.48
CA GLU A 121 3.91 -34.03 9.23
C GLU A 121 4.65 -34.77 8.10
N LEU A 122 5.00 -34.07 7.02
CA LEU A 122 5.75 -34.64 5.89
C LEU A 122 7.14 -35.11 6.33
N ILE A 123 7.87 -34.28 7.09
CA ILE A 123 9.18 -34.63 7.65
C ILE A 123 9.05 -35.88 8.54
N ALA A 124 8.04 -35.93 9.42
CA ALA A 124 7.85 -37.07 10.29
C ALA A 124 7.53 -38.36 9.52
N LYS A 125 6.69 -38.28 8.48
CA LYS A 125 6.37 -39.42 7.62
C LYS A 125 7.61 -39.92 6.86
N GLN A 126 8.42 -39.01 6.32
CA GLN A 126 9.62 -39.37 5.57
C GLN A 126 10.66 -40.05 6.47
N ILE A 127 10.93 -39.49 7.66
CA ILE A 127 11.84 -40.09 8.63
C ILE A 127 11.36 -41.49 9.06
N TYR A 128 10.05 -41.64 9.27
CA TYR A 128 9.46 -42.92 9.64
C TYR A 128 9.58 -43.98 8.52
N GLN A 129 9.53 -43.56 7.25
CA GLN A 129 9.76 -44.44 6.11
C GLN A 129 11.22 -44.89 6.01
N TRP A 130 12.19 -43.99 6.19
CA TRP A 130 13.62 -44.31 6.12
C TRP A 130 14.05 -45.40 7.12
N VAL A 131 13.42 -45.45 8.29
CA VAL A 131 13.68 -46.50 9.30
C VAL A 131 12.85 -47.79 9.09
N ASN A 132 12.09 -47.88 7.99
CA ASN A 132 11.15 -48.95 7.68
C ASN A 132 10.08 -49.14 8.78
N GLY A 133 9.57 -48.03 9.31
CA GLY A 133 8.72 -48.01 10.50
C GLY A 133 7.44 -48.84 10.38
N PRO A 134 6.61 -48.66 9.33
CA PRO A 134 5.36 -49.42 9.19
C PRO A 134 5.57 -50.94 9.23
N THR A 135 6.58 -51.44 8.52
CA THR A 135 6.87 -52.88 8.44
C THR A 135 7.32 -53.44 9.78
N ARG A 136 8.18 -52.71 10.52
CA ARG A 136 8.65 -53.14 11.85
C ARG A 136 7.52 -53.18 12.86
N VAL A 137 6.62 -52.19 12.85
CA VAL A 137 5.43 -52.19 13.72
C VAL A 137 4.49 -53.35 13.38
N ILE A 138 4.19 -53.59 12.10
CA ILE A 138 3.34 -54.73 11.69
C ILE A 138 3.98 -56.06 12.13
N THR A 139 5.29 -56.21 11.93
CA THR A 139 6.02 -57.41 12.36
C THR A 139 5.94 -57.58 13.87
N CYS A 140 6.11 -56.50 14.64
CA CYS A 140 5.93 -56.54 16.09
C CYS A 140 4.51 -56.99 16.47
N LEU A 141 3.47 -56.37 15.88
CA LEU A 141 2.07 -56.66 16.19
C LEU A 141 1.69 -58.12 15.88
N ASN A 142 2.24 -58.72 14.82
CA ASN A 142 2.00 -60.13 14.50
C ASN A 142 2.70 -61.09 15.49
N HIS A 143 3.80 -60.65 16.11
CA HIS A 143 4.61 -61.46 17.02
C HIS A 143 4.36 -61.19 18.52
N ILE A 144 3.43 -60.30 18.89
CA ILE A 144 3.11 -60.06 20.31
C ILE A 144 2.60 -61.34 21.00
N SER A 145 2.89 -61.43 22.29
CA SER A 145 2.36 -62.48 23.18
C SER A 145 0.88 -62.25 23.50
N LEU A 146 0.18 -63.31 23.95
CA LEU A 146 -1.22 -63.20 24.36
C LEU A 146 -1.42 -62.14 25.47
N ALA A 147 -0.51 -62.09 26.44
CA ALA A 147 -0.56 -61.10 27.52
C ALA A 147 -0.41 -59.65 27.01
N GLN A 148 0.46 -59.43 26.01
CA GLN A 148 0.62 -58.12 25.38
C GLN A 148 -0.61 -57.73 24.54
N ALA A 149 -1.20 -58.69 23.83
CA ALA A 149 -2.43 -58.50 23.06
C ALA A 149 -3.62 -58.12 23.97
N GLU A 150 -3.81 -58.83 25.09
CA GLU A 150 -4.83 -58.51 26.09
C GLU A 150 -4.60 -57.13 26.74
N LEU A 151 -3.35 -56.77 27.00
CA LEU A 151 -3.00 -55.46 27.54
C LEU A 151 -3.32 -54.33 26.56
N LEU A 152 -2.98 -54.52 25.28
CA LEU A 152 -3.27 -53.56 24.21
C LEU A 152 -4.78 -53.38 24.02
N ASP A 153 -5.53 -54.49 23.91
CA ASP A 153 -6.99 -54.47 23.79
C ASP A 153 -7.66 -53.78 24.98
N ARG A 154 -7.23 -54.09 26.21
CA ARG A 154 -7.74 -53.44 27.42
C ARG A 154 -7.50 -51.94 27.37
N ARG A 155 -6.32 -51.50 26.89
CA ARG A 155 -6.02 -50.07 26.78
C ARG A 155 -6.86 -49.40 25.70
N LEU A 156 -7.04 -50.04 24.55
CA LEU A 156 -7.88 -49.53 23.46
C LEU A 156 -9.34 -49.37 23.88
N MET A 157 -9.89 -50.32 24.63
CA MET A 157 -11.27 -50.21 25.15
C MET A 157 -11.41 -49.08 26.17
N VAL A 158 -10.45 -48.92 27.08
CA VAL A 158 -10.46 -47.83 28.08
C VAL A 158 -10.41 -46.45 27.41
N LEU A 159 -9.67 -46.32 26.31
CA LEU A 159 -9.59 -45.08 25.54
C LEU A 159 -10.75 -44.90 24.55
N GLY A 160 -11.67 -45.86 24.45
CA GLY A 160 -12.79 -45.83 23.52
C GLY A 160 -12.40 -46.04 22.05
N MET A 161 -11.19 -46.52 21.77
CA MET A 161 -10.65 -46.74 20.42
C MET A 161 -11.04 -48.10 19.83
N ALA A 162 -11.46 -49.07 20.68
CA ALA A 162 -11.96 -50.37 20.25
C ALA A 162 -13.19 -50.78 21.07
N LYS A 163 -14.14 -51.49 20.42
CA LYS A 163 -15.35 -52.01 21.07
C LYS A 163 -15.20 -53.44 21.60
N TYR A 164 -14.23 -54.19 21.10
CA TYR A 164 -13.97 -55.59 21.43
C TYR A 164 -12.48 -55.91 21.29
N ALA A 165 -12.06 -57.05 21.85
CA ALA A 165 -10.64 -57.44 21.95
C ALA A 165 -10.15 -58.05 20.63
N CYS A 166 -9.70 -57.20 19.70
CA CYS A 166 -9.34 -57.62 18.34
C CYS A 166 -7.96 -58.30 18.27
N PHE A 167 -7.00 -57.89 19.10
CA PHE A 167 -5.64 -58.44 19.11
C PHE A 167 -5.58 -59.81 19.80
N ALA A 168 -6.20 -59.94 20.97
CA ALA A 168 -6.25 -61.19 21.72
C ALA A 168 -7.04 -62.26 20.96
N HIS A 169 -8.15 -61.87 20.31
CA HIS A 169 -8.95 -62.79 19.49
C HIS A 169 -8.16 -63.31 18.28
N SER A 170 -7.50 -62.42 17.54
CA SER A 170 -6.64 -62.79 16.41
C SER A 170 -5.53 -63.77 16.85
N LYS A 171 -4.90 -63.52 18.01
CA LYS A 171 -3.83 -64.40 18.52
C LYS A 171 -4.34 -65.77 18.97
N GLN A 172 -5.53 -65.84 19.58
CA GLN A 172 -6.15 -67.09 20.04
C GLN A 172 -6.67 -67.95 18.88
N MET A 173 -7.21 -67.33 17.84
CA MET A 173 -7.76 -68.02 16.66
C MET A 173 -6.70 -68.34 15.60
N GLY A 174 -5.48 -67.79 15.72
CA GLY A 174 -4.42 -67.96 14.72
C GLY A 174 -4.73 -67.30 13.38
N THR A 175 -5.58 -66.27 13.39
CA THR A 175 -5.99 -65.51 12.20
C THR A 175 -5.26 -64.19 12.12
N ASP A 176 -4.95 -63.71 10.92
CA ASP A 176 -4.35 -62.39 10.73
C ASP A 176 -5.26 -61.27 11.28
N LEU A 177 -4.63 -60.19 11.74
CA LEU A 177 -5.33 -58.96 12.11
C LEU A 177 -5.98 -58.33 10.87
N ASP A 178 -7.13 -57.69 11.08
CA ASP A 178 -7.80 -56.90 10.04
C ASP A 178 -6.80 -55.93 9.37
N PRO A 179 -6.65 -55.96 8.03
CA PRO A 179 -5.78 -55.06 7.30
C PRO A 179 -5.99 -53.58 7.64
N ALA A 180 -7.23 -53.15 7.91
CA ALA A 180 -7.52 -51.76 8.29
C ALA A 180 -6.91 -51.40 9.66
N LEU A 181 -6.92 -52.34 10.62
CA LEU A 181 -6.28 -52.16 11.91
C LEU A 181 -4.76 -52.18 11.76
N GLN A 182 -4.21 -53.13 11.01
CA GLN A 182 -2.76 -53.17 10.75
C GLN A 182 -2.26 -51.85 10.14
N GLN A 183 -2.97 -51.33 9.13
CA GLN A 183 -2.65 -50.04 8.53
C GLN A 183 -2.71 -48.90 9.54
N HIS A 184 -3.77 -48.81 10.35
CA HIS A 184 -3.90 -47.78 11.37
C HIS A 184 -2.75 -47.80 12.40
N PHE A 185 -2.48 -48.97 12.99
CA PHE A 185 -1.46 -49.09 14.05
C PHE A 185 -0.04 -48.96 13.52
N SER A 186 0.20 -49.35 12.26
CA SER A 186 1.51 -49.21 11.60
C SER A 186 2.02 -47.78 11.55
N GLN A 187 1.17 -46.77 11.74
CA GLN A 187 1.55 -45.35 11.67
C GLN A 187 1.85 -44.74 13.04
N LEU A 188 1.46 -45.38 14.15
CA LEU A 188 1.44 -44.75 15.48
C LEU A 188 2.83 -44.48 16.08
N CYS A 189 3.87 -45.23 15.67
CA CYS A 189 5.21 -45.11 16.24
C CYS A 189 6.09 -44.04 15.57
N ALA A 190 5.50 -43.15 14.77
CA ALA A 190 6.21 -42.00 14.21
C ALA A 190 6.50 -40.93 15.29
N LEU A 191 7.63 -40.21 15.16
CA LEU A 191 8.07 -39.20 16.13
C LEU A 191 6.97 -38.19 16.53
N HIS A 192 6.28 -37.61 15.55
CA HIS A 192 5.25 -36.58 15.82
C HIS A 192 4.09 -37.07 16.69
N ILE A 193 3.76 -38.37 16.69
CA ILE A 193 2.72 -38.96 17.52
C ILE A 193 3.25 -39.27 18.92
N VAL A 194 4.45 -39.85 19.01
CA VAL A 194 5.06 -40.28 20.27
C VAL A 194 5.51 -39.10 21.13
N ASN A 195 6.00 -38.05 20.49
CA ASN A 195 6.60 -36.89 21.15
C ASN A 195 5.70 -35.66 21.17
N GLY A 196 4.66 -35.60 20.32
CA GLY A 196 3.77 -34.44 20.26
C GLY A 196 4.55 -33.16 20.02
N ASP A 197 4.26 -32.09 20.78
CA ASP A 197 4.84 -30.75 20.63
C ASP A 197 6.37 -30.68 20.79
N ASP A 198 7.00 -31.68 21.40
CA ASP A 198 8.47 -31.73 21.54
C ASP A 198 9.18 -32.01 20.20
N PHE A 199 8.51 -32.64 19.24
CA PHE A 199 9.06 -32.90 17.89
C PHE A 199 8.88 -31.66 17.00
N LEU A 200 9.98 -30.99 16.60
CA LEU A 200 9.97 -29.79 15.75
C LEU A 200 8.91 -28.75 16.18
N PRO A 201 9.20 -27.92 17.19
CA PRO A 201 8.24 -26.96 17.74
C PRO A 201 7.62 -26.06 16.67
N LEU A 202 6.29 -26.02 16.64
CA LEU A 202 5.53 -25.41 15.54
C LEU A 202 5.85 -23.92 15.35
N GLN A 203 6.03 -23.17 16.44
CA GLN A 203 6.33 -21.73 16.34
C GLN A 203 7.65 -21.46 15.62
N GLY A 204 8.73 -22.17 15.99
CA GLY A 204 10.01 -22.01 15.33
C GLY A 204 9.96 -22.40 13.86
N LEU A 205 9.18 -23.44 13.52
CA LEU A 205 8.98 -23.86 12.14
C LEU A 205 8.16 -22.85 11.33
N MET A 206 7.16 -22.21 11.94
CA MET A 206 6.41 -21.10 11.32
C MET A 206 7.34 -19.93 11.00
N ASP A 207 8.20 -19.56 11.94
CA ASP A 207 9.12 -18.43 11.78
C ASP A 207 10.12 -18.69 10.63
N CYS A 208 10.76 -19.86 10.60
CA CYS A 208 11.72 -20.19 9.54
C CYS A 208 11.05 -20.41 8.16
N TYR A 209 9.82 -20.92 8.12
CA TYR A 209 9.04 -21.04 6.88
C TYR A 209 8.67 -19.64 6.34
N ASP A 210 8.23 -18.73 7.20
CA ASP A 210 7.92 -17.35 6.82
C ASP A 210 9.18 -16.59 6.33
N GLU A 211 10.34 -16.84 6.93
CA GLU A 211 11.63 -16.35 6.42
C GLU A 211 11.97 -16.92 5.03
N LEU A 212 11.81 -18.23 4.83
CA LEU A 212 12.04 -18.88 3.54
C LEU A 212 11.15 -18.28 2.43
N CYS A 213 9.86 -18.06 2.69
CA CYS A 213 8.94 -17.45 1.74
C CYS A 213 9.37 -16.04 1.27
N HIS A 214 10.16 -15.32 2.06
CA HIS A 214 10.63 -13.96 1.72
C HIS A 214 12.09 -13.94 1.22
N SER A 215 12.67 -15.11 0.99
CA SER A 215 14.10 -15.26 0.71
C SER A 215 14.46 -15.35 -0.78
N ALA A 216 13.50 -15.22 -1.69
CA ALA A 216 13.71 -15.33 -3.14
C ALA A 216 14.90 -14.52 -3.67
N ALA A 217 15.05 -13.28 -3.22
CA ALA A 217 16.16 -12.41 -3.61
C ALA A 217 17.55 -12.90 -3.16
N GLN A 218 17.60 -13.80 -2.17
CA GLN A 218 18.84 -14.32 -1.59
C GLN A 218 19.36 -15.54 -2.34
N PHE A 219 18.48 -16.39 -2.88
CA PHE A 219 18.89 -17.61 -3.56
C PHE A 219 18.79 -17.54 -5.08
N LEU A 220 17.90 -16.72 -5.67
CA LEU A 220 17.83 -16.59 -7.12
C LEU A 220 18.96 -15.68 -7.65
N PRO A 221 19.58 -16.01 -8.79
CA PRO A 221 20.40 -15.06 -9.53
C PRO A 221 19.62 -13.77 -9.80
N SER A 222 20.27 -12.61 -9.65
CA SER A 222 19.59 -11.30 -9.69
C SER A 222 18.77 -11.06 -10.96
N ALA A 223 19.24 -11.54 -12.12
CA ALA A 223 18.51 -11.48 -13.38
C ALA A 223 17.23 -12.34 -13.35
N LEU A 224 17.28 -13.55 -12.80
CA LEU A 224 16.10 -14.42 -12.70
C LEU A 224 15.12 -13.90 -11.65
N TYR A 225 15.62 -13.43 -10.50
CA TYR A 225 14.78 -12.78 -9.49
C TYR A 225 14.05 -11.58 -10.09
N ARG A 226 14.77 -10.74 -10.85
CA ARG A 226 14.18 -9.61 -11.54
C ARG A 226 13.04 -10.02 -12.49
N ILE A 227 13.26 -11.05 -13.32
CA ILE A 227 12.21 -11.56 -14.20
C ILE A 227 11.03 -12.11 -13.39
N ALA A 228 11.28 -12.87 -12.33
CA ALA A 228 10.25 -13.42 -11.46
C ALA A 228 9.37 -12.33 -10.83
N THR A 229 9.97 -11.26 -10.29
CA THR A 229 9.21 -10.12 -9.73
C THR A 229 8.36 -9.38 -10.76
N LEU A 230 8.71 -9.47 -12.05
CA LEU A 230 7.92 -8.89 -13.12
C LEU A 230 6.87 -9.86 -13.66
N THR A 231 7.13 -11.16 -13.65
CA THR A 231 6.20 -12.18 -14.17
C THR A 231 5.06 -12.44 -13.19
N PHE A 232 5.38 -12.53 -11.90
CA PHE A 232 4.45 -12.92 -10.83
C PHE A 232 4.11 -11.73 -9.92
N GLU A 233 2.82 -11.41 -9.80
CA GLU A 233 2.36 -10.19 -9.13
C GLU A 233 2.57 -10.21 -7.61
N GLN A 234 2.34 -11.35 -6.95
CA GLN A 234 2.38 -11.45 -5.48
C GLN A 234 3.33 -12.52 -4.98
N LYS A 235 3.32 -13.69 -5.61
CA LYS A 235 4.14 -14.84 -5.25
C LYS A 235 4.30 -15.79 -6.43
N PHE A 236 5.28 -16.66 -6.35
CA PHE A 236 5.47 -17.81 -7.25
C PHE A 236 5.86 -19.06 -6.46
N ASN A 237 5.65 -20.24 -7.01
CA ASN A 237 6.33 -21.47 -6.58
C ASN A 237 7.41 -21.89 -7.60
N LEU A 238 8.18 -22.94 -7.30
CA LEU A 238 9.29 -23.34 -8.18
C LEU A 238 8.82 -24.06 -9.44
N ASP A 239 7.68 -24.75 -9.37
CA ASP A 239 7.05 -25.40 -10.53
C ASP A 239 6.59 -24.36 -11.57
N GLU A 240 5.90 -23.29 -11.13
CA GLU A 240 5.54 -22.13 -11.96
C GLU A 240 6.77 -21.48 -12.60
N LEU A 241 7.90 -21.42 -11.88
CA LEU A 241 9.16 -20.93 -12.45
C LEU A 241 9.68 -21.82 -13.59
N LEU A 242 9.59 -23.14 -13.44
CA LEU A 242 9.97 -24.11 -14.47
C LEU A 242 9.04 -24.03 -15.69
N ASP A 243 7.74 -23.91 -15.48
CA ASP A 243 6.74 -23.72 -16.55
C ASP A 243 7.05 -22.49 -17.42
N HIS A 244 7.61 -21.44 -16.82
CA HIS A 244 7.99 -20.20 -17.51
C HIS A 244 9.44 -20.17 -18.01
N GLN A 245 10.20 -21.28 -17.97
CA GLN A 245 11.62 -21.32 -18.31
C GLN A 245 11.95 -20.72 -19.69
N MET A 246 11.13 -20.98 -20.70
CA MET A 246 11.37 -20.42 -22.04
C MET A 246 11.28 -18.89 -22.06
N ASP A 247 10.33 -18.32 -21.31
CA ASP A 247 10.18 -16.87 -21.22
C ASP A 247 11.33 -16.26 -20.42
N PHE A 248 11.77 -16.91 -19.35
CA PHE A 248 12.97 -16.50 -18.59
C PHE A 248 14.22 -16.50 -19.48
N ALA A 249 14.40 -17.52 -20.32
CA ALA A 249 15.50 -17.59 -21.28
C ALA A 249 15.51 -16.40 -22.26
N LEU A 250 14.33 -16.03 -22.78
CA LEU A 250 14.18 -14.90 -23.70
C LEU A 250 14.42 -13.54 -23.02
N LEU A 251 14.05 -13.41 -21.74
CA LEU A 251 14.15 -12.16 -21.00
C LEU A 251 15.52 -11.94 -20.33
N GLN A 252 16.27 -13.02 -20.07
CA GLN A 252 17.55 -12.98 -19.37
C GLN A 252 18.58 -11.99 -19.97
N PRO A 253 18.77 -11.89 -21.30
CA PRO A 253 19.72 -10.91 -21.87
C PRO A 253 19.39 -9.47 -21.47
N TYR A 254 18.11 -9.08 -21.50
CA TYR A 254 17.69 -7.74 -21.08
C TYR A 254 17.75 -7.56 -19.57
N ALA A 255 17.47 -8.61 -18.78
CA ALA A 255 17.63 -8.55 -17.33
C ALA A 255 19.07 -8.29 -16.91
N LEU A 256 20.05 -8.81 -17.66
CA LEU A 256 21.48 -8.59 -17.44
C LEU A 256 21.96 -7.22 -17.94
N GLN A 257 21.53 -6.79 -19.13
CA GLN A 257 22.05 -5.57 -19.77
C GLN A 257 21.26 -4.30 -19.43
N GLN A 258 19.94 -4.43 -19.28
CA GLN A 258 18.99 -3.31 -19.21
C GLN A 258 17.86 -3.58 -18.18
N SER A 259 18.23 -4.15 -17.02
CA SER A 259 17.32 -4.59 -15.95
C SER A 259 16.23 -3.58 -15.54
N HIS A 260 16.57 -2.29 -15.55
CA HIS A 260 15.69 -1.20 -15.13
C HIS A 260 14.53 -0.94 -16.11
N VAL A 261 14.72 -1.16 -17.42
CA VAL A 261 13.66 -0.99 -18.44
C VAL A 261 12.95 -2.30 -18.81
N LEU A 262 13.34 -3.42 -18.20
CA LEU A 262 12.85 -4.77 -18.53
C LEU A 262 11.32 -4.89 -18.51
N SER A 263 10.65 -4.18 -17.61
CA SER A 263 9.20 -4.22 -17.44
C SER A 263 8.42 -3.76 -18.69
N PHE A 264 9.02 -2.95 -19.56
CA PHE A 264 8.41 -2.58 -20.85
C PHE A 264 8.38 -3.73 -21.86
N VAL A 265 9.24 -4.76 -21.75
CA VAL A 265 9.25 -5.91 -22.67
C VAL A 265 7.91 -6.65 -22.62
N ARG A 266 7.28 -6.71 -21.45
CA ARG A 266 5.95 -7.33 -21.26
C ARG A 266 4.82 -6.62 -22.02
N LEU A 267 5.05 -5.38 -22.43
CA LEU A 267 4.11 -4.58 -23.24
C LEU A 267 4.40 -4.68 -24.75
N MET A 268 5.47 -5.39 -25.11
CA MET A 268 5.87 -5.66 -26.48
C MET A 268 5.44 -7.07 -26.89
N ASN A 269 5.33 -7.32 -28.19
CA ASN A 269 4.89 -8.61 -28.70
C ASN A 269 5.93 -9.69 -28.38
N ARG A 270 5.49 -10.79 -27.73
CA ARG A 270 6.35 -11.90 -27.27
C ARG A 270 7.22 -12.48 -28.38
N GLU A 271 6.70 -12.55 -29.60
CA GLU A 271 7.41 -13.01 -30.79
C GLU A 271 8.71 -12.26 -31.06
N LEU A 272 8.85 -11.03 -30.57
CA LEU A 272 10.00 -10.16 -30.79
C LEU A 272 10.97 -10.14 -29.61
N TRP A 273 10.69 -10.86 -28.52
CA TRP A 273 11.55 -10.88 -27.32
C TRP A 273 12.97 -11.41 -27.59
N HIS A 274 13.21 -12.09 -28.71
CA HIS A 274 14.54 -12.53 -29.10
C HIS A 274 15.42 -11.42 -29.74
N LYS A 275 14.89 -10.21 -29.98
CA LYS A 275 15.60 -9.14 -30.70
C LYS A 275 16.46 -8.24 -29.80
N ASP A 276 17.76 -8.21 -30.00
CA ASP A 276 18.69 -7.41 -29.19
C ASP A 276 18.33 -5.91 -29.05
N ASP A 277 17.73 -5.30 -30.08
CA ASP A 277 17.37 -3.88 -30.11
C ASP A 277 15.94 -3.57 -29.61
N LEU A 278 15.25 -4.55 -29.03
CA LEU A 278 13.85 -4.42 -28.63
C LEU A 278 13.61 -3.24 -27.67
N LEU A 279 14.51 -3.03 -26.72
CA LEU A 279 14.46 -1.93 -25.75
C LEU A 279 15.22 -0.66 -26.22
N ALA A 280 15.50 -0.51 -27.52
CA ALA A 280 16.09 0.70 -28.05
C ALA A 280 15.18 1.92 -27.87
N LYS A 281 15.75 3.07 -27.53
CA LYS A 281 15.02 4.35 -27.34
C LYS A 281 14.14 4.73 -28.54
N GLN A 282 14.55 4.35 -29.75
CA GLN A 282 13.79 4.63 -30.98
C GLN A 282 12.40 3.99 -30.94
N ASN A 283 12.25 2.81 -30.36
CA ASN A 283 10.98 2.08 -30.29
C ASN A 283 9.95 2.79 -29.39
N PHE A 284 10.41 3.62 -28.45
CA PHE A 284 9.55 4.45 -27.59
C PHE A 284 9.06 5.74 -28.28
N LEU A 285 9.79 6.20 -29.30
CA LEU A 285 9.53 7.45 -30.03
C LEU A 285 8.77 7.25 -31.35
N GLN A 286 8.76 6.03 -31.88
CA GLN A 286 8.14 5.70 -33.15
C GLN A 286 6.77 5.03 -32.96
N PRO A 287 5.77 5.34 -33.81
CA PRO A 287 4.47 4.69 -33.75
C PRO A 287 4.49 3.30 -34.41
N ASN A 288 5.30 2.37 -33.87
CA ASN A 288 5.48 1.03 -34.43
C ASN A 288 4.55 -0.01 -33.78
N ALA A 289 3.41 -0.27 -34.41
CA ALA A 289 2.42 -1.24 -33.93
C ALA A 289 2.86 -2.71 -34.04
N GLN A 290 3.98 -3.03 -34.71
CA GLN A 290 4.53 -4.38 -34.74
C GLN A 290 5.32 -4.72 -33.48
N ILE A 291 5.94 -3.71 -32.83
CA ILE A 291 6.72 -3.91 -31.61
C ILE A 291 5.80 -3.98 -30.40
N TRP A 292 4.89 -3.02 -30.31
CA TRP A 292 4.02 -2.84 -29.16
C TRP A 292 2.73 -3.69 -29.27
N GLN A 293 2.25 -4.18 -28.14
CA GLN A 293 0.95 -4.84 -28.07
C GLN A 293 -0.19 -3.83 -28.31
N LYS A 294 -1.31 -4.30 -28.88
CA LYS A 294 -2.45 -3.44 -29.26
C LYS A 294 -3.04 -2.61 -28.10
N LYS A 295 -2.94 -3.09 -26.86
CA LYS A 295 -3.54 -2.46 -25.68
C LYS A 295 -2.58 -1.59 -24.86
N VAL A 296 -1.33 -1.39 -25.30
CA VAL A 296 -0.32 -0.73 -24.45
C VAL A 296 -0.64 0.74 -24.14
N ALA A 297 -0.94 1.54 -25.17
CA ALA A 297 -1.17 2.97 -25.14
C ALA A 297 -1.38 3.47 -26.59
N ARG A 298 -1.88 4.69 -26.75
CA ARG A 298 -1.83 5.39 -28.05
C ARG A 298 -0.38 5.67 -28.43
N LEU A 299 0.05 5.17 -29.59
CA LEU A 299 1.44 5.25 -30.07
C LEU A 299 1.77 6.59 -30.74
N PRO A 300 3.04 7.06 -30.67
CA PRO A 300 4.18 6.48 -29.95
C PRO A 300 4.00 6.56 -28.43
N ILE A 301 4.77 5.77 -27.67
CA ILE A 301 4.68 5.78 -26.20
C ILE A 301 4.98 7.18 -25.63
N PHE A 302 6.00 7.83 -26.18
CA PHE A 302 6.32 9.23 -25.88
C PHE A 302 6.58 10.03 -27.14
N ASP A 303 6.13 11.28 -27.15
CA ASP A 303 6.23 12.17 -28.31
C ASP A 303 7.59 12.89 -28.40
N TYR A 304 8.40 12.87 -27.33
CA TYR A 304 9.61 13.68 -27.21
C TYR A 304 10.84 12.90 -26.75
N SER A 305 11.98 13.12 -27.44
CA SER A 305 13.28 12.50 -27.13
C SER A 305 13.76 12.80 -25.71
N ARG A 306 13.52 14.03 -25.22
CA ARG A 306 13.84 14.42 -23.85
C ARG A 306 13.19 13.49 -22.83
N THR A 307 11.90 13.20 -23.00
CA THR A 307 11.13 12.33 -22.11
C THR A 307 11.70 10.92 -22.07
N VAL A 308 12.02 10.36 -23.24
CA VAL A 308 12.64 9.02 -23.34
C VAL A 308 14.05 9.01 -22.76
N ASN A 309 14.84 10.06 -22.97
CA ASN A 309 16.17 10.17 -22.36
C ASN A 309 16.10 10.28 -20.83
N TRP A 310 15.07 10.93 -20.29
CA TRP A 310 14.81 10.96 -18.85
C TRP A 310 14.39 9.58 -18.33
N LEU A 311 13.47 8.90 -19.03
CA LEU A 311 12.99 7.55 -18.71
C LEU A 311 14.15 6.56 -18.55
N PHE A 312 15.06 6.51 -19.51
CA PHE A 312 16.22 5.60 -19.51
C PHE A 312 17.30 5.93 -18.47
N LYS A 313 17.12 6.99 -17.67
CA LYS A 313 17.98 7.31 -16.53
C LYS A 313 17.35 6.95 -15.19
N GLN A 314 16.10 6.47 -15.20
CA GLN A 314 15.37 6.16 -13.98
C GLN A 314 15.66 4.73 -13.50
N ASP A 315 15.50 4.55 -12.19
CA ASP A 315 15.59 3.27 -11.52
C ASP A 315 14.43 2.32 -11.88
N ALA A 316 14.67 1.02 -11.74
CA ALA A 316 13.69 -0.05 -11.98
C ALA A 316 12.35 0.21 -11.27
N MET A 317 12.38 0.67 -10.02
CA MET A 317 11.16 0.91 -9.24
C MET A 317 10.24 1.96 -9.91
N VAL A 318 10.82 3.02 -10.48
CA VAL A 318 10.05 4.05 -11.19
C VAL A 318 9.50 3.48 -12.50
N LEU A 319 10.34 2.74 -13.23
CA LEU A 319 10.02 2.22 -14.55
C LEU A 319 8.97 1.10 -14.53
N ASP A 320 8.95 0.27 -13.49
CA ASP A 320 7.96 -0.79 -13.30
C ASP A 320 6.57 -0.24 -13.04
N TRP A 321 6.50 0.78 -12.18
CA TRP A 321 5.26 1.50 -11.98
C TRP A 321 4.81 2.17 -13.30
N LEU A 322 5.73 2.78 -14.03
CA LEU A 322 5.41 3.41 -15.31
C LEU A 322 4.91 2.41 -16.35
N SER A 323 5.56 1.26 -16.52
CA SER A 323 5.12 0.24 -17.47
C SER A 323 3.72 -0.27 -17.12
N ALA A 324 3.41 -0.46 -15.83
CA ALA A 324 2.10 -0.90 -15.39
C ALA A 324 0.98 0.11 -15.67
N HIS A 325 1.31 1.41 -15.74
CA HIS A 325 0.31 2.49 -15.87
C HIS A 325 0.40 3.25 -17.21
N ILE A 326 1.27 2.87 -18.14
CA ILE A 326 1.58 3.63 -19.36
C ILE A 326 0.37 3.79 -20.30
N GLN A 327 -0.60 2.87 -20.21
CA GLN A 327 -1.86 2.92 -20.96
C GLN A 327 -2.68 4.18 -20.67
N HIS A 328 -2.45 4.81 -19.52
CA HIS A 328 -3.15 6.02 -19.13
C HIS A 328 -2.37 7.26 -19.59
N SER A 329 -2.91 7.98 -20.57
CA SER A 329 -2.25 9.16 -21.15
C SER A 329 -1.89 10.24 -20.13
N HIS A 330 -2.62 10.34 -19.02
CA HIS A 330 -2.29 11.28 -17.94
C HIS A 330 -0.94 10.97 -17.27
N VAL A 331 -0.52 9.70 -17.21
CA VAL A 331 0.81 9.30 -16.73
C VAL A 331 1.90 9.80 -17.67
N ARG A 332 1.69 9.69 -19.00
CA ARG A 332 2.64 10.19 -20.01
C ARG A 332 2.84 11.70 -19.91
N VAL A 333 1.78 12.45 -19.61
CA VAL A 333 1.84 13.89 -19.36
C VAL A 333 2.68 14.19 -18.11
N ALA A 334 2.43 13.49 -17.00
CA ALA A 334 3.20 13.67 -15.77
C ALA A 334 4.70 13.36 -15.95
N VAL A 335 5.02 12.28 -16.66
CA VAL A 335 6.40 11.90 -17.01
C VAL A 335 7.06 12.96 -17.89
N THR A 336 6.36 13.46 -18.90
CA THR A 336 6.86 14.54 -19.76
C THR A 336 7.12 15.81 -18.96
N ALA A 337 6.21 16.19 -18.06
CA ALA A 337 6.38 17.33 -17.17
C ALA A 337 7.61 17.18 -16.26
N LEU A 338 7.80 16.00 -15.66
CA LEU A 338 8.92 15.73 -14.76
C LEU A 338 10.26 15.65 -15.49
N SER A 339 10.28 15.28 -16.79
CA SER A 339 11.49 15.26 -17.62
C SER A 339 12.16 16.65 -17.81
N PHE A 340 11.44 17.73 -17.51
CA PHE A 340 11.99 19.09 -17.50
C PHE A 340 12.65 19.49 -16.17
N VAL A 341 12.56 18.62 -15.15
CA VAL A 341 13.15 18.81 -13.83
C VAL A 341 14.42 17.97 -13.70
N ASP A 342 15.42 18.50 -13.00
CA ASP A 342 16.59 17.71 -12.64
C ASP A 342 16.23 16.74 -11.50
N THR A 343 16.42 15.46 -11.76
CA THR A 343 16.08 14.33 -10.87
C THR A 343 17.32 13.51 -10.50
N SER A 344 18.51 13.93 -10.96
CA SER A 344 19.75 13.15 -10.83
C SER A 344 20.17 12.86 -9.38
N GLN A 345 19.83 13.74 -8.44
CA GLN A 345 20.15 13.62 -7.02
C GLN A 345 18.95 13.18 -6.17
N ILE A 346 17.81 12.86 -6.80
CA ILE A 346 16.57 12.54 -6.09
C ILE A 346 16.45 11.03 -5.98
N HIS A 347 16.18 10.55 -4.76
CA HIS A 347 15.96 9.13 -4.53
C HIS A 347 14.75 8.62 -5.36
N PRO A 348 14.85 7.45 -6.03
CA PRO A 348 13.79 6.90 -6.87
C PRO A 348 12.40 6.86 -6.23
N CYS A 349 12.31 6.59 -4.91
CA CYS A 349 11.03 6.55 -4.19
C CYS A 349 10.33 7.91 -4.23
N ILE A 350 11.09 9.01 -4.09
CA ILE A 350 10.56 10.36 -4.11
C ILE A 350 10.09 10.75 -5.52
N ILE A 351 10.82 10.30 -6.56
CA ILE A 351 10.42 10.46 -7.96
C ILE A 351 9.09 9.74 -8.20
N LEU A 352 8.98 8.48 -7.78
CA LEU A 352 7.77 7.68 -7.90
C LEU A 352 6.58 8.32 -7.19
N LEU A 353 6.76 8.73 -5.93
CA LEU A 353 5.71 9.40 -5.15
C LEU A 353 5.25 10.72 -5.78
N THR A 354 6.18 11.47 -6.40
CA THR A 354 5.85 12.68 -7.14
C THR A 354 4.98 12.37 -8.36
N LEU A 355 5.32 11.34 -9.13
CA LEU A 355 4.51 10.91 -10.27
C LEU A 355 3.12 10.44 -9.82
N GLN A 356 3.05 9.59 -8.80
CA GLN A 356 1.79 9.06 -8.27
C GLN A 356 0.88 10.17 -7.73
N TYR A 357 1.43 11.16 -7.03
CA TYR A 357 0.67 12.29 -6.48
C TYR A 357 0.06 13.17 -7.58
N PHE A 358 0.78 13.36 -8.70
CA PHE A 358 0.36 14.27 -9.77
C PHE A 358 -0.26 13.60 -11.00
N GLN A 359 -0.24 12.27 -11.13
CA GLN A 359 -0.59 11.57 -12.38
C GLN A 359 -1.90 12.03 -13.03
N HIS A 360 -2.96 12.24 -12.25
CA HIS A 360 -4.26 12.66 -12.80
C HIS A 360 -4.35 14.18 -12.97
N THR A 361 -3.77 14.95 -12.05
CA THR A 361 -3.90 16.40 -12.06
C THR A 361 -3.01 17.06 -13.11
N CYS A 362 -1.84 16.48 -13.40
CA CYS A 362 -0.98 16.93 -14.50
C CYS A 362 -1.74 17.03 -15.82
N ALA A 363 -2.63 16.07 -16.13
CA ALA A 363 -3.42 16.11 -17.35
C ALA A 363 -4.39 17.29 -17.39
N ARG A 364 -5.08 17.59 -16.28
CA ARG A 364 -5.97 18.76 -16.19
C ARG A 364 -5.20 20.06 -16.34
N MET A 365 -4.08 20.20 -15.61
CA MET A 365 -3.20 21.36 -15.71
C MET A 365 -2.60 21.53 -17.12
N PHE A 366 -2.24 20.42 -17.76
CA PHE A 366 -1.73 20.39 -19.14
C PHE A 366 -2.75 20.89 -20.14
N ILE A 367 -3.99 20.39 -20.07
CA ILE A 367 -5.07 20.82 -20.95
C ILE A 367 -5.31 22.33 -20.83
N GLN A 368 -5.34 22.86 -19.60
CA GLN A 368 -5.51 24.31 -19.38
C GLN A 368 -4.33 25.11 -19.96
N SER A 369 -3.09 24.67 -19.71
CA SER A 369 -1.92 25.30 -20.34
C SER A 369 -2.00 25.27 -21.86
N CYS A 370 -2.37 24.13 -22.45
CA CYS A 370 -2.53 23.99 -23.89
C CYS A 370 -3.62 24.91 -24.44
N ASP A 371 -4.77 25.01 -23.79
CA ASP A 371 -5.89 25.86 -24.23
C ASP A 371 -5.52 27.35 -24.27
N ILE A 372 -4.82 27.81 -23.22
CA ILE A 372 -4.30 29.18 -23.14
C ILE A 372 -3.32 29.46 -24.29
N HIS A 373 -2.33 28.59 -24.49
CA HIS A 373 -1.35 28.77 -25.55
C HIS A 373 -2.00 28.64 -26.95
N ALA A 374 -2.90 27.68 -27.13
CA ALA A 374 -3.58 27.44 -28.40
C ALA A 374 -4.41 28.63 -28.84
N THR A 375 -5.07 29.30 -27.90
CA THR A 375 -5.88 30.50 -28.16
C THR A 375 -4.98 31.72 -28.41
N THR A 376 -3.94 31.91 -27.59
CA THR A 376 -3.04 33.08 -27.70
C THR A 376 -2.19 33.04 -28.97
N GLU A 377 -1.74 31.85 -29.38
CA GLU A 377 -0.81 31.64 -30.49
C GLU A 377 -1.49 31.06 -31.74
N GLN A 378 -2.83 31.01 -31.78
CA GLN A 378 -3.62 30.54 -32.93
C GLN A 378 -3.23 29.14 -33.44
N TRP A 379 -3.12 28.18 -32.51
CA TRP A 379 -2.70 26.81 -32.84
C TRP A 379 -3.73 26.05 -33.69
N PHE A 380 -5.01 26.41 -33.62
CA PHE A 380 -6.07 25.75 -34.38
C PHE A 380 -5.98 26.06 -35.88
N GLU A 381 -5.43 27.21 -36.24
CA GLU A 381 -5.16 27.68 -37.59
C GLU A 381 -3.72 27.35 -38.07
N HIS A 382 -2.89 26.76 -37.20
CA HIS A 382 -1.50 26.46 -37.52
C HIS A 382 -1.38 25.43 -38.66
N GLN A 383 -0.45 25.65 -39.58
CA GLN A 383 -0.26 24.81 -40.79
C GLN A 383 -0.05 23.30 -40.52
N ASN A 384 0.53 22.96 -39.37
CA ASN A 384 0.78 21.57 -38.97
C ASN A 384 -0.43 20.93 -38.27
N ASN A 385 -1.47 21.69 -37.93
CA ASN A 385 -2.68 21.16 -37.34
C ASN A 385 -3.69 20.74 -38.42
N GLN A 386 -3.75 19.43 -38.68
CA GLN A 386 -4.71 18.84 -39.63
C GLN A 386 -5.80 18.02 -38.92
N SER A 387 -5.78 17.94 -37.59
CA SER A 387 -6.54 16.94 -36.85
C SER A 387 -7.66 17.48 -35.98
N VAL A 388 -7.53 18.70 -35.46
CA VAL A 388 -8.45 19.21 -34.41
C VAL A 388 -8.87 20.65 -34.62
N VAL A 389 -10.03 21.02 -34.09
CA VAL A 389 -10.51 22.40 -33.98
C VAL A 389 -11.15 22.67 -32.63
N LEU A 390 -11.31 23.94 -32.26
CA LEU A 390 -11.97 24.32 -31.02
C LEU A 390 -13.50 24.17 -31.14
N LYS A 391 -14.09 23.41 -30.21
CA LYS A 391 -15.55 23.23 -30.13
C LYS A 391 -16.24 24.57 -29.88
N GLY A 392 -17.22 24.90 -30.72
CA GLY A 392 -17.94 26.17 -30.68
C GLY A 392 -17.54 27.15 -31.78
N GLN A 393 -16.46 26.87 -32.53
CA GLN A 393 -16.19 27.55 -33.80
C GLN A 393 -17.07 26.97 -34.91
N GLN A 394 -17.44 27.79 -35.91
CA GLN A 394 -18.21 27.34 -37.08
C GLN A 394 -17.37 26.37 -37.91
N GLN A 395 -17.62 25.06 -37.77
CA GLN A 395 -17.09 24.05 -38.67
C GLN A 395 -17.94 24.02 -39.94
N THR A 396 -17.30 24.10 -41.09
CA THR A 396 -17.96 23.83 -42.37
C THR A 396 -18.22 22.33 -42.49
N VAL A 397 -19.19 21.94 -43.33
CA VAL A 397 -19.54 20.53 -43.58
C VAL A 397 -18.34 19.72 -44.13
N GLU A 398 -17.37 20.41 -44.74
CA GLU A 398 -16.15 19.82 -45.30
C GLU A 398 -15.01 19.67 -44.29
N ASP A 399 -15.11 20.27 -43.10
CA ASP A 399 -14.07 20.19 -42.07
C ASP A 399 -14.17 18.87 -41.29
N GLN A 400 -13.34 17.90 -41.66
CA GLN A 400 -13.29 16.57 -41.03
C GLN A 400 -12.51 16.53 -39.70
N ARG A 401 -12.00 17.67 -39.21
CA ARG A 401 -11.23 17.74 -37.97
C ARG A 401 -12.12 17.49 -36.75
N ILE A 402 -11.52 16.92 -35.70
CA ILE A 402 -12.20 16.60 -34.45
C ILE A 402 -12.40 17.88 -33.63
N ALA A 403 -13.64 18.19 -33.25
CA ALA A 403 -13.92 19.30 -32.34
C ALA A 403 -13.59 18.94 -30.89
N ILE A 404 -12.65 19.67 -30.30
CA ILE A 404 -12.17 19.45 -28.92
C ILE A 404 -12.52 20.61 -28.01
N SER A 405 -12.63 20.31 -26.71
CA SER A 405 -12.80 21.31 -25.64
C SER A 405 -11.73 21.09 -24.56
N PRO A 406 -11.49 22.04 -23.64
CA PRO A 406 -10.52 21.89 -22.56
C PRO A 406 -11.00 20.90 -21.49
N SER A 407 -11.10 19.62 -21.87
CA SER A 407 -11.62 18.51 -21.07
C SER A 407 -10.70 17.30 -21.16
N ILE A 408 -10.64 16.54 -20.07
CA ILE A 408 -9.83 15.31 -19.95
C ILE A 408 -10.19 14.25 -21.00
N LEU A 409 -11.43 14.29 -21.52
CA LEU A 409 -11.90 13.39 -22.57
C LEU A 409 -11.14 13.55 -23.89
N TYR A 410 -10.52 14.72 -24.11
CA TYR A 410 -9.75 15.04 -25.31
C TYR A 410 -8.25 15.09 -25.05
N LEU A 411 -7.77 14.44 -23.97
CA LEU A 411 -6.37 14.54 -23.55
C LEU A 411 -5.40 14.13 -24.66
N ASP A 412 -5.67 13.03 -25.35
CA ASP A 412 -4.81 12.56 -26.43
C ASP A 412 -4.83 13.54 -27.62
N GLU A 413 -5.98 14.13 -27.93
CA GLU A 413 -6.11 15.14 -28.98
C GLU A 413 -5.30 16.39 -28.64
N TRP A 414 -5.31 16.83 -27.38
CA TRP A 414 -4.47 17.94 -26.90
C TRP A 414 -2.98 17.60 -26.97
N MET A 415 -2.58 16.39 -26.59
CA MET A 415 -1.20 15.93 -26.72
C MET A 415 -0.74 15.91 -28.19
N ASN A 416 -1.59 15.41 -29.10
CA ASN A 416 -1.31 15.39 -30.53
C ASN A 416 -1.25 16.81 -31.12
N LEU A 417 -2.13 17.71 -30.72
CA LEU A 417 -2.10 19.11 -31.16
C LEU A 417 -0.76 19.75 -30.79
N LEU A 418 -0.34 19.63 -29.51
CA LEU A 418 0.95 20.18 -29.07
C LEU A 418 2.11 19.57 -29.86
N ARG A 419 2.12 18.25 -30.07
CA ARG A 419 3.16 17.59 -30.86
C ARG A 419 3.24 18.15 -32.29
N ASN A 420 2.10 18.29 -32.95
CA ASN A 420 2.01 18.74 -34.34
C ASN A 420 2.44 20.20 -34.48
N VAL A 421 1.96 21.08 -33.61
CA VAL A 421 2.33 22.49 -33.59
C VAL A 421 3.81 22.67 -33.24
N ALA A 422 4.29 21.99 -32.19
CA ALA A 422 5.68 22.09 -31.78
C ALA A 422 6.64 21.60 -32.88
N ASN A 423 6.28 20.55 -33.65
CA ASN A 423 7.10 20.00 -34.74
C ASN A 423 8.60 19.89 -34.38
N LYS A 424 8.90 19.15 -33.31
CA LYS A 424 10.26 18.97 -32.72
C LYS A 424 10.86 20.21 -32.05
N ASN A 425 10.16 21.33 -31.97
CA ASN A 425 10.60 22.50 -31.19
C ASN A 425 10.34 22.28 -29.69
N GLU A 426 11.39 21.88 -28.96
CA GLU A 426 11.31 21.66 -27.51
C GLU A 426 10.97 22.93 -26.71
N THR A 427 11.17 24.13 -27.26
CA THR A 427 10.90 25.38 -26.54
C THR A 427 9.40 25.60 -26.30
N ILE A 428 8.58 25.31 -27.30
CA ILE A 428 7.11 25.39 -27.22
C ILE A 428 6.59 24.37 -26.19
N VAL A 429 7.08 23.13 -26.28
CA VAL A 429 6.74 22.07 -25.32
C VAL A 429 7.10 22.50 -23.90
N LYS A 430 8.31 23.03 -23.70
CA LYS A 430 8.77 23.50 -22.39
C LYS A 430 7.90 24.63 -21.85
N GLN A 431 7.38 25.53 -22.69
CA GLN A 431 6.51 26.62 -22.24
C GLN A 431 5.19 26.10 -21.67
N VAL A 432 4.54 25.16 -22.35
CA VAL A 432 3.30 24.52 -21.88
C VAL A 432 3.50 23.82 -20.53
N TYR A 433 4.58 23.04 -20.42
CA TYR A 433 4.89 22.26 -19.23
C TYR A 433 5.51 23.09 -18.09
N LYS A 434 5.98 24.32 -18.35
CA LYS A 434 6.77 25.14 -17.41
C LYS A 434 6.13 25.25 -16.02
N LYS A 435 4.85 25.59 -15.96
CA LYS A 435 4.12 25.75 -14.68
C LYS A 435 3.97 24.41 -13.95
N ILE A 436 3.69 23.34 -14.70
CA ILE A 436 3.49 21.99 -14.17
C ILE A 436 4.79 21.46 -13.58
N SER A 437 5.89 21.54 -14.33
CA SER A 437 7.22 21.12 -13.89
C SER A 437 7.69 21.86 -12.63
N ARG A 438 7.39 23.16 -12.50
CA ARG A 438 7.72 23.94 -11.29
C ARG A 438 7.00 23.42 -10.05
N VAL A 439 5.71 23.11 -10.19
CA VAL A 439 4.90 22.58 -9.08
C VAL A 439 5.36 21.19 -8.67
N MET A 440 5.59 20.31 -9.65
CA MET A 440 6.12 18.97 -9.39
C MET A 440 7.50 19.04 -8.74
N GLN A 441 8.38 19.94 -9.19
CA GLN A 441 9.68 20.17 -8.59
C GLN A 441 9.56 20.67 -7.14
N ALA A 442 8.67 21.63 -6.87
CA ALA A 442 8.46 22.15 -5.52
C ALA A 442 8.04 21.06 -4.54
N TYR A 443 7.12 20.18 -4.95
CA TYR A 443 6.69 19.01 -4.16
C TYR A 443 7.83 18.00 -3.97
N MET A 444 8.50 17.62 -5.06
CA MET A 444 9.58 16.64 -5.05
C MET A 444 10.74 17.09 -4.14
N LEU A 445 11.13 18.36 -4.22
CA LEU A 445 12.18 18.93 -3.37
C LEU A 445 11.74 19.00 -1.90
N HIS A 446 10.46 19.29 -1.63
CA HIS A 446 9.95 19.25 -0.27
C HIS A 446 10.00 17.85 0.32
N LEU A 447 9.51 16.83 -0.43
CA LEU A 447 9.61 15.44 -0.01
C LEU A 447 11.06 15.03 0.21
N HIS A 448 11.96 15.35 -0.73
CA HIS A 448 13.39 15.06 -0.61
C HIS A 448 14.00 15.68 0.66
N HIS A 449 13.64 16.92 0.95
CA HIS A 449 14.14 17.64 2.13
C HIS A 449 13.66 17.01 3.45
N ILE A 450 12.37 16.66 3.58
CA ILE A 450 11.85 16.08 4.83
C ILE A 450 12.36 14.66 5.10
N VAL A 451 12.86 13.95 4.07
CA VAL A 451 13.43 12.60 4.22
C VAL A 451 14.96 12.56 4.20
N GLN A 452 15.64 13.69 4.01
CA GLN A 452 17.09 13.73 3.77
C GLN A 452 17.91 13.10 4.91
N ASP A 453 17.40 13.21 6.14
CA ASP A 453 18.06 12.73 7.36
C ASP A 453 17.63 11.31 7.74
N LEU A 454 16.75 10.69 6.95
CA LEU A 454 16.30 9.32 7.18
C LEU A 454 17.29 8.29 6.60
N PRO A 455 17.53 7.17 7.30
CA PRO A 455 18.20 6.01 6.73
C PRO A 455 17.54 5.53 5.43
N HIS A 456 18.34 5.12 4.45
CA HIS A 456 17.88 4.70 3.11
C HIS A 456 16.80 3.62 3.16
N GLU A 457 16.92 2.64 4.07
CA GLU A 457 15.92 1.57 4.23
C GLU A 457 14.54 2.09 4.69
N LEU A 458 14.51 3.23 5.38
CA LEU A 458 13.25 3.86 5.81
C LEU A 458 12.55 4.60 4.67
N LEU A 459 13.24 4.88 3.55
CA LEU A 459 12.65 5.54 2.39
C LEU A 459 11.57 4.68 1.72
N ASN A 460 11.66 3.35 1.82
CA ASN A 460 10.64 2.43 1.35
C ASN A 460 9.31 2.58 2.12
N TYR A 461 9.32 3.25 3.27
CA TYR A 461 8.16 3.43 4.13
C TYR A 461 7.58 4.85 4.14
N VAL A 462 8.00 5.70 3.20
CA VAL A 462 7.56 7.11 3.14
C VAL A 462 6.04 7.24 2.90
N HIS A 463 5.45 6.33 2.12
CA HIS A 463 4.02 6.36 1.86
C HIS A 463 3.21 5.72 3.00
N PRO A 464 2.13 6.35 3.51
CA PRO A 464 1.41 5.83 4.68
C PRO A 464 0.88 4.41 4.57
N SER A 465 0.53 3.94 3.36
CA SER A 465 0.05 2.56 3.15
C SER A 465 1.10 1.50 3.48
N THR A 466 2.39 1.86 3.44
CA THR A 466 3.50 0.93 3.67
C THR A 466 3.79 0.70 5.16
N HIS A 467 3.17 1.47 6.05
CA HIS A 467 3.40 1.33 7.50
C HIS A 467 2.84 0.02 8.09
N GLN A 468 2.03 -0.72 7.33
CA GLN A 468 1.48 -2.02 7.71
C GLN A 468 2.39 -3.19 7.30
N ASN A 469 3.51 -2.90 6.65
CA ASN A 469 4.38 -3.91 6.05
C ASN A 469 5.29 -4.57 7.11
N ARG A 470 5.62 -5.87 6.91
CA ARG A 470 6.32 -6.78 7.84
C ARG A 470 7.61 -6.19 8.45
N GLY A 471 8.31 -5.35 7.70
CA GLY A 471 9.60 -4.77 8.10
C GLY A 471 9.54 -3.39 8.76
N PHE A 472 8.39 -2.71 8.80
CA PHE A 472 8.31 -1.29 9.16
C PHE A 472 8.78 -1.04 10.61
N TYR A 473 8.14 -1.67 11.59
CA TYR A 473 8.49 -1.49 13.01
C TYR A 473 9.89 -2.02 13.34
N ARG A 474 10.31 -3.12 12.71
CA ARG A 474 11.67 -3.68 12.88
C ARG A 474 12.72 -2.70 12.38
N THR A 475 12.49 -2.08 11.22
CA THR A 475 13.42 -1.11 10.61
C THR A 475 13.51 0.16 11.45
N LEU A 476 12.38 0.69 11.93
CA LEU A 476 12.35 1.83 12.85
C LEU A 476 13.13 1.55 14.15
N ARG A 477 12.92 0.39 14.77
CA ARG A 477 13.64 -0.01 15.99
C ARG A 477 15.14 -0.14 15.76
N ARG A 478 15.56 -0.77 14.66
CA ARG A 478 16.97 -0.91 14.28
C ARG A 478 17.68 0.44 14.16
N HIS A 479 17.00 1.44 13.60
CA HIS A 479 17.53 2.79 13.40
C HIS A 479 17.18 3.78 14.52
N HIS A 480 16.57 3.31 15.61
CA HIS A 480 16.17 4.13 16.76
C HIS A 480 15.27 5.33 16.41
N VAL A 481 14.40 5.18 15.40
CA VAL A 481 13.46 6.23 14.98
C VAL A 481 12.08 5.99 15.60
N PRO A 482 11.55 6.88 16.44
CA PRO A 482 10.20 6.76 16.98
C PRO A 482 9.13 6.87 15.89
N VAL A 483 8.12 5.99 15.94
CA VAL A 483 7.03 5.93 14.94
C VAL A 483 6.31 7.28 14.77
N ASN A 484 6.07 7.98 15.88
CA ASN A 484 5.36 9.27 15.86
C ASN A 484 6.21 10.39 15.24
N GLU A 485 7.53 10.36 15.44
CA GLU A 485 8.45 11.32 14.82
C GLU A 485 8.55 11.08 13.32
N PHE A 486 8.71 9.81 12.89
CA PHE A 486 8.69 9.42 11.48
C PHE A 486 7.41 9.90 10.79
N ARG A 487 6.24 9.60 11.37
CA ARG A 487 4.95 10.02 10.81
C ARG A 487 4.76 11.53 10.80
N ALA A 488 5.35 12.26 11.74
CA ALA A 488 5.20 13.71 11.83
C ALA A 488 5.85 14.46 10.67
N LEU A 489 6.89 13.88 10.03
CA LEU A 489 7.60 14.47 8.89
C LEU A 489 6.68 14.75 7.69
N PHE A 490 5.67 13.90 7.50
CA PHE A 490 4.79 13.92 6.32
C PHE A 490 3.55 14.80 6.51
N TYR A 491 3.57 15.76 7.43
CA TYR A 491 2.47 16.69 7.66
C TYR A 491 2.89 18.14 7.47
N LEU A 492 2.09 18.86 6.70
CA LEU A 492 2.11 20.31 6.60
C LEU A 492 1.32 20.90 7.77
N ARG A 493 1.85 21.97 8.37
CA ARG A 493 1.23 22.63 9.51
C ARG A 493 1.13 24.13 9.27
N TYR A 494 -0.05 24.68 9.51
CA TYR A 494 -0.28 26.12 9.53
C TYR A 494 -1.33 26.44 10.59
N GLN A 495 -0.93 27.16 11.64
CA GLN A 495 -1.79 27.41 12.81
C GLN A 495 -2.32 26.07 13.38
N ASN A 496 -3.64 25.88 13.43
CA ASN A 496 -4.29 24.66 13.91
C ASN A 496 -4.52 23.61 12.81
N LEU A 497 -4.24 23.96 11.54
CA LEU A 497 -4.44 23.06 10.42
C LEU A 497 -3.25 22.10 10.29
N ARG A 498 -3.57 20.81 10.22
CA ARG A 498 -2.62 19.72 9.96
C ARG A 498 -3.12 18.90 8.78
N VAL A 499 -2.36 18.89 7.69
CA VAL A 499 -2.71 18.19 6.44
C VAL A 499 -1.55 17.29 6.03
N SER A 500 -1.83 16.07 5.57
CA SER A 500 -0.77 15.20 5.07
C SER A 500 -0.20 15.76 3.75
N VAL A 501 1.10 15.64 3.53
CA VAL A 501 1.74 16.03 2.26
C VAL A 501 1.17 15.25 1.06
N PHE A 502 0.55 14.09 1.31
CA PHE A 502 -0.06 13.23 0.29
C PHE A 502 -1.54 13.55 0.01
N ASP A 503 -2.16 14.44 0.78
CA ASP A 503 -3.58 14.79 0.63
C ASP A 503 -3.84 15.71 -0.58
N ALA A 504 -5.08 15.73 -1.06
CA ALA A 504 -5.51 16.55 -2.20
C ALA A 504 -5.41 18.07 -1.98
N TYR A 505 -5.23 18.53 -0.74
CA TYR A 505 -5.49 19.91 -0.32
C TYR A 505 -4.80 20.98 -1.19
N VAL A 506 -3.49 20.84 -1.41
CA VAL A 506 -2.71 21.77 -2.27
C VAL A 506 -3.01 21.53 -3.74
N ARG A 507 -3.28 20.27 -4.13
CA ARG A 507 -3.58 19.89 -5.51
C ARG A 507 -4.87 20.52 -6.01
N ASP A 508 -5.89 20.63 -5.18
CA ASP A 508 -7.17 21.26 -5.53
C ASP A 508 -6.99 22.76 -5.80
N TYR A 509 -6.22 23.44 -4.93
CA TYR A 509 -5.82 24.84 -5.14
C TYR A 509 -5.06 25.02 -6.46
N LEU A 510 -4.15 24.11 -6.79
CA LEU A 510 -3.36 24.21 -8.02
C LEU A 510 -4.24 24.10 -9.28
N ILE A 511 -5.28 23.27 -9.26
CA ILE A 511 -6.22 23.19 -10.39
C ILE A 511 -6.89 24.56 -10.62
N TYR A 512 -7.35 25.20 -9.54
CA TYR A 512 -7.89 26.55 -9.61
C TYR A 512 -6.86 27.55 -10.18
N CYS A 513 -5.62 27.52 -9.71
CA CYS A 513 -4.56 28.40 -10.24
C CYS A 513 -4.32 28.25 -11.74
N PHE A 514 -4.38 27.03 -12.27
CA PHE A 514 -4.21 26.80 -13.70
C PHE A 514 -5.41 27.26 -14.52
N ASN A 515 -6.63 27.04 -14.02
CA ASN A 515 -7.86 27.53 -14.67
C ASN A 515 -7.86 29.08 -14.76
N GLU A 516 -7.43 29.76 -13.70
CA GLU A 516 -7.34 31.23 -13.65
C GLU A 516 -6.06 31.78 -14.32
N ASN A 517 -5.27 30.92 -14.98
CA ASN A 517 -3.98 31.26 -15.58
C ASN A 517 -3.02 32.04 -14.65
N ARG A 518 -3.04 31.74 -13.35
CA ARG A 518 -2.12 32.38 -12.38
C ARG A 518 -0.69 31.97 -12.66
N GLU A 519 0.25 32.91 -12.49
CA GLU A 519 1.66 32.61 -12.60
C GLU A 519 2.17 31.78 -11.41
N ILE A 520 3.11 30.88 -11.69
CA ILE A 520 3.82 30.11 -10.66
C ILE A 520 5.29 30.51 -10.73
N ALA A 521 5.79 31.16 -9.68
CA ALA A 521 7.16 31.65 -9.62
C ALA A 521 8.19 30.50 -9.71
N LYS A 522 9.40 30.80 -10.16
CA LYS A 522 10.47 29.78 -10.30
C LYS A 522 10.95 29.26 -8.95
N ASN A 523 10.89 30.09 -7.92
CA ASN A 523 11.33 29.83 -6.55
C ASN A 523 10.17 29.44 -5.62
N SER A 524 9.00 29.08 -6.17
CA SER A 524 7.89 28.58 -5.36
C SER A 524 8.30 27.32 -4.59
N THR A 525 8.04 27.32 -3.29
CA THR A 525 8.21 26.15 -2.42
C THR A 525 6.87 25.46 -2.20
N TRP A 526 6.89 24.17 -1.86
CA TRP A 526 5.65 23.45 -1.53
C TRP A 526 4.93 24.07 -0.32
N LEU A 527 5.68 24.52 0.69
CA LEU A 527 5.11 25.19 1.86
C LEU A 527 4.46 26.54 1.49
N GLY A 528 5.07 27.30 0.57
CA GLY A 528 4.46 28.52 0.04
C GLY A 528 3.15 28.25 -0.71
N LEU A 529 3.13 27.23 -1.56
CA LEU A 529 1.91 26.78 -2.24
C LEU A 529 0.85 26.29 -1.24
N PHE A 530 1.26 25.62 -0.17
CA PHE A 530 0.38 25.21 0.91
C PHE A 530 -0.27 26.41 1.62
N HIS A 531 0.49 27.45 1.98
CA HIS A 531 -0.09 28.65 2.60
C HIS A 531 -1.11 29.34 1.68
N HIS A 532 -0.84 29.40 0.38
CA HIS A 532 -1.81 29.92 -0.58
C HIS A 532 -3.06 29.03 -0.71
N ALA A 533 -2.88 27.70 -0.65
CA ALA A 533 -4.00 26.78 -0.61
C ALA A 533 -4.86 26.99 0.64
N VAL A 534 -4.24 27.20 1.82
CA VAL A 534 -4.98 27.49 3.05
C VAL A 534 -5.86 28.72 2.90
N GLU A 535 -5.31 29.80 2.38
CA GLU A 535 -6.07 31.04 2.18
C GLU A 535 -7.21 30.85 1.16
N TRP A 536 -6.93 30.14 0.07
CA TRP A 536 -7.93 29.84 -0.95
C TRP A 536 -9.10 28.98 -0.42
N HIS A 537 -8.81 27.92 0.34
CA HIS A 537 -9.85 27.07 0.93
C HIS A 537 -10.70 27.84 1.96
N ARG A 538 -10.08 28.74 2.75
CA ARG A 538 -10.82 29.62 3.66
C ARG A 538 -11.77 30.54 2.92
N GLN A 539 -11.30 31.16 1.83
CA GLN A 539 -12.13 32.02 0.99
C GLN A 539 -13.27 31.23 0.33
N LEU A 540 -12.99 30.04 -0.21
CA LEU A 540 -14.01 29.16 -0.80
C LEU A 540 -15.10 28.81 0.21
N HIS A 541 -14.71 28.42 1.43
CA HIS A 541 -15.66 28.13 2.49
C HIS A 541 -16.50 29.36 2.87
N LYS A 542 -15.89 30.54 2.94
CA LYS A 542 -16.60 31.81 3.16
C LYS A 542 -17.65 32.06 2.07
N ASP A 543 -17.27 31.88 0.81
CA ASP A 543 -18.17 32.08 -0.34
C ASP A 543 -19.32 31.08 -0.39
N GLU A 544 -19.07 29.80 -0.04
CA GLU A 544 -20.10 28.77 0.06
C GLU A 544 -21.14 29.08 1.15
N ILE A 545 -20.70 29.49 2.33
CA ILE A 545 -21.60 29.89 3.42
C ILE A 545 -22.41 31.12 2.98
N LEU A 546 -21.77 32.12 2.39
CA LEU A 546 -22.47 33.31 1.86
C LEU A 546 -23.50 32.94 0.80
N ALA A 547 -23.18 32.05 -0.14
CA ALA A 547 -24.11 31.61 -1.17
C ALA A 547 -25.32 30.89 -0.57
N ARG A 548 -25.09 30.01 0.41
CA ARG A 548 -26.16 29.28 1.11
C ARG A 548 -27.07 30.21 1.90
N LEU A 549 -26.50 31.21 2.58
CA LEU A 549 -27.27 32.21 3.32
C LEU A 549 -28.04 33.14 2.38
N LYS A 550 -27.45 33.56 1.24
CA LYS A 550 -28.14 34.36 0.20
C LYS A 550 -29.29 33.63 -0.49
N GLN A 551 -29.24 32.30 -0.60
CA GLN A 551 -30.37 31.51 -1.13
C GLN A 551 -31.57 31.55 -0.19
N ASN A 552 -31.32 31.61 1.11
CA ASN A 552 -32.38 31.58 2.12
C ASN A 552 -32.84 32.99 2.55
N PHE A 553 -32.01 34.01 2.36
CA PHE A 553 -32.27 35.38 2.86
C PHE A 553 -31.73 36.47 1.93
N ALA A 554 -32.49 37.56 1.77
CA ALA A 554 -32.19 38.65 0.83
C ALA A 554 -31.26 39.75 1.37
N VAL A 555 -30.85 39.71 2.64
CA VAL A 555 -30.15 40.83 3.31
C VAL A 555 -28.81 40.35 3.90
N ASN A 556 -27.72 41.08 3.63
CA ASN A 556 -26.37 40.79 4.14
C ASN A 556 -26.11 41.41 5.54
N THR A 557 -27.11 42.11 6.08
CA THR A 557 -27.09 42.89 7.32
C THR A 557 -28.42 42.69 8.04
N TRP A 558 -28.40 42.55 9.36
CA TRP A 558 -29.60 42.58 10.19
C TRP A 558 -29.54 43.75 11.15
N ASN A 559 -30.69 44.13 11.72
CA ASN A 559 -30.76 45.21 12.68
C ASN A 559 -29.95 44.82 13.93
N ALA A 560 -28.92 45.61 14.24
CA ALA A 560 -28.16 45.42 15.46
C ALA A 560 -29.07 45.59 16.68
N VAL A 561 -28.88 44.74 17.69
CA VAL A 561 -29.58 44.85 18.97
C VAL A 561 -28.97 45.94 19.84
N SER A 562 -27.66 46.14 19.71
CA SER A 562 -26.90 47.18 20.39
C SER A 562 -27.02 48.53 19.67
N PRO A 563 -26.98 49.64 20.43
CA PRO A 563 -26.96 50.98 19.85
C PRO A 563 -25.60 51.36 19.25
N GLN A 564 -24.54 50.59 19.53
CA GLN A 564 -23.16 50.84 19.10
C GLN A 564 -22.49 49.51 18.78
N THR A 565 -21.67 49.48 17.72
CA THR A 565 -20.98 48.26 17.25
C THR A 565 -20.09 47.61 18.31
N ILE A 566 -19.47 48.39 19.19
CA ILE A 566 -18.63 47.89 20.28
C ILE A 566 -19.07 48.53 21.60
N LEU A 567 -19.41 47.69 22.57
CA LEU A 567 -19.76 48.09 23.93
C LEU A 567 -18.60 47.81 24.88
N GLN A 568 -18.35 48.70 25.83
CA GLN A 568 -17.31 48.55 26.85
C GLN A 568 -17.97 48.29 28.21
N TYR A 569 -17.59 47.19 28.86
CA TYR A 569 -18.09 46.83 30.19
C TYR A 569 -16.96 46.24 31.03
N SER A 570 -16.67 46.84 32.19
CA SER A 570 -15.71 46.33 33.17
C SER A 570 -14.32 45.95 32.59
N GLY A 571 -13.81 46.75 31.65
CA GLY A 571 -12.51 46.51 30.98
C GLY A 571 -12.53 45.47 29.86
N TRP A 572 -13.72 45.02 29.45
CA TRP A 572 -13.96 44.14 28.31
C TRP A 572 -14.69 44.86 27.18
N SER A 573 -14.33 44.52 25.95
CA SER A 573 -14.95 44.96 24.71
C SER A 573 -15.87 43.87 24.19
N PHE A 574 -17.12 44.24 23.88
CA PHE A 574 -18.14 43.37 23.29
C PHE A 574 -18.53 43.95 21.92
N GLU A 575 -18.01 43.37 20.84
CA GLU A 575 -18.37 43.74 19.47
C GLU A 575 -19.56 42.91 19.01
N GLU A 576 -20.69 43.54 18.69
CA GLU A 576 -21.85 42.80 18.16
C GLU A 576 -21.56 42.32 16.73
N LEU A 577 -21.66 41.02 16.53
CA LEU A 577 -21.53 40.40 15.23
C LEU A 577 -22.86 40.58 14.47
N HIS A 578 -23.01 41.72 13.78
CA HIS A 578 -24.24 42.10 13.05
C HIS A 578 -24.09 42.11 11.51
N HIS A 579 -22.92 41.67 11.03
CA HIS A 579 -22.59 41.50 9.62
C HIS A 579 -22.26 40.05 9.33
N ILE A 580 -22.84 39.51 8.24
CA ILE A 580 -22.67 38.11 7.84
C ILE A 580 -21.19 37.75 7.59
N GLU A 581 -20.42 38.64 6.97
CA GLU A 581 -18.99 38.43 6.71
C GLU A 581 -18.18 38.35 8.01
N ARG A 582 -18.53 39.17 9.01
CA ARG A 582 -17.89 39.17 10.32
C ARG A 582 -18.22 37.90 11.12
N ILE A 583 -19.46 37.40 11.04
CA ILE A 583 -19.85 36.11 11.64
C ILE A 583 -19.10 34.92 11.01
N ILE A 584 -18.91 34.95 9.69
CA ILE A 584 -18.16 33.89 8.99
C ILE A 584 -16.68 33.95 9.35
N GLU A 585 -16.10 35.15 9.41
CA GLU A 585 -14.72 35.35 9.87
C GLU A 585 -14.54 34.88 11.31
N GLU A 586 -15.45 35.24 12.21
CA GLU A 586 -15.45 34.76 13.59
C GLU A 586 -15.53 33.22 13.61
N SER A 587 -16.43 32.62 12.85
CA SER A 587 -16.59 31.16 12.78
C SER A 587 -15.36 30.44 12.23
N ASN A 588 -14.65 31.06 11.29
CA ASN A 588 -13.41 30.52 10.73
C ASN A 588 -12.22 30.68 11.69
N VAL A 589 -12.11 31.80 12.39
CA VAL A 589 -11.00 32.06 13.34
C VAL A 589 -11.19 31.26 14.62
N PHE A 590 -12.41 31.22 15.15
CA PHE A 590 -12.77 30.57 16.41
C PHE A 590 -13.30 29.14 16.22
N HIS A 591 -13.41 28.63 14.98
CA HIS A 591 -13.75 27.24 14.68
C HIS A 591 -15.07 26.77 15.32
N HIS A 592 -16.05 27.67 15.43
CA HIS A 592 -17.37 27.39 15.99
C HIS A 592 -18.45 27.44 14.91
N CYS A 593 -19.58 26.76 15.14
CA CYS A 593 -20.64 26.62 14.15
C CYS A 593 -21.58 27.84 14.05
N LEU A 594 -21.24 28.99 14.64
CA LEU A 594 -22.10 30.18 14.67
C LEU A 594 -22.65 30.56 13.29
N ALA A 595 -21.80 30.66 12.27
CA ALA A 595 -22.18 31.00 10.89
C ALA A 595 -23.08 29.95 10.20
N MET A 596 -23.05 28.69 10.66
CA MET A 596 -23.75 27.57 10.02
C MET A 596 -25.02 27.15 10.76
N SER A 597 -25.02 27.23 12.10
CA SER A 597 -26.08 26.72 12.97
C SER A 597 -26.97 27.81 13.55
N TYR A 598 -26.45 29.03 13.72
CA TYR A 598 -27.16 30.13 14.38
C TYR A 598 -27.42 31.33 13.48
N ALA A 599 -26.80 31.41 12.29
CA ALA A 599 -27.00 32.51 11.36
C ALA A 599 -28.50 32.76 11.03
N GLU A 600 -29.30 31.71 10.84
CA GLU A 600 -30.75 31.86 10.62
C GLU A 600 -31.47 32.49 11.81
N ARG A 601 -31.20 32.03 13.04
CA ARG A 601 -31.79 32.59 14.27
C ARG A 601 -31.35 34.01 14.52
N ILE A 602 -30.10 34.33 14.20
CA ILE A 602 -29.56 35.70 14.29
C ILE A 602 -30.31 36.62 13.31
N MET A 603 -30.49 36.19 12.06
CA MET A 603 -31.21 36.95 11.05
C MET A 603 -32.70 37.12 11.37
N GLN A 604 -33.32 36.14 12.04
CA GLN A 604 -34.70 36.21 12.53
C GLN A 604 -34.86 37.10 13.77
N GLY A 605 -33.76 37.58 14.36
CA GLY A 605 -33.78 38.39 15.59
C GLY A 605 -34.07 37.57 16.86
N GLU A 606 -33.85 36.26 16.81
CA GLU A 606 -34.02 35.33 17.94
C GLU A 606 -32.71 35.06 18.70
N TYR A 607 -31.58 35.47 18.12
CA TYR A 607 -30.25 35.23 18.66
C TYR A 607 -29.31 36.40 18.34
N VAL A 608 -28.33 36.65 19.20
CA VAL A 608 -27.25 37.62 18.95
C VAL A 608 -25.93 37.04 19.45
N ALA A 609 -24.84 37.41 18.79
CA ALA A 609 -23.50 37.00 19.17
C ALA A 609 -22.58 38.20 19.30
N PHE A 610 -21.68 38.15 20.30
CA PHE A 610 -20.69 39.19 20.56
C PHE A 610 -19.28 38.59 20.56
N HIS A 611 -18.35 39.26 19.89
CA HIS A 611 -16.92 39.02 20.08
C HIS A 611 -16.47 39.73 21.36
N MET A 612 -16.05 38.94 22.35
CA MET A 612 -15.62 39.39 23.66
C MET A 612 -14.08 39.39 23.73
N SER A 613 -13.48 40.55 23.99
CA SER A 613 -12.02 40.70 24.09
C SER A 613 -11.62 41.69 25.20
N SER A 614 -10.40 41.56 25.72
CA SER A 614 -9.85 42.52 26.69
C SER A 614 -8.36 42.76 26.42
N PRO A 615 -7.86 44.00 26.52
CA PRO A 615 -6.42 44.27 26.39
C PRO A 615 -5.56 43.59 27.46
N HIS A 616 -6.17 43.14 28.56
CA HIS A 616 -5.50 42.45 29.65
C HIS A 616 -5.68 40.92 29.61
N TYR A 617 -6.35 40.40 28.58
CA TYR A 617 -6.63 38.98 28.43
C TYR A 617 -6.26 38.49 27.03
N ALA A 618 -5.42 37.45 26.95
CA ALA A 618 -4.76 37.07 25.70
C ALA A 618 -5.67 36.42 24.66
N GLN A 619 -6.81 35.87 25.07
CA GLN A 619 -7.70 35.09 24.21
C GLN A 619 -9.07 35.74 24.12
N SER A 620 -9.55 36.03 22.91
CA SER A 620 -10.93 36.44 22.71
C SER A 620 -11.89 35.26 22.81
N LEU A 621 -13.16 35.55 23.07
CA LEU A 621 -14.24 34.58 23.21
C LEU A 621 -15.46 35.02 22.39
N THR A 622 -16.32 34.07 22.05
CA THR A 622 -17.60 34.34 21.41
C THR A 622 -18.71 34.13 22.42
N LEU A 623 -19.43 35.20 22.76
CA LEU A 623 -20.62 35.18 23.60
C LEU A 623 -21.86 35.01 22.71
N GLY A 624 -22.65 33.99 22.99
CA GLY A 624 -23.94 33.73 22.35
C GLY A 624 -25.11 33.97 23.29
N CYS A 625 -26.13 34.67 22.80
CA CYS A 625 -27.31 35.04 23.57
C CYS A 625 -28.61 34.79 22.80
N HIS A 626 -29.61 34.21 23.45
CA HIS A 626 -30.99 34.20 22.97
C HIS A 626 -31.65 35.55 23.18
N ILE A 627 -32.54 35.93 22.25
CA ILE A 627 -33.39 37.12 22.39
C ILE A 627 -34.80 36.65 22.72
N GLN A 628 -35.29 36.98 23.92
CA GLN A 628 -36.66 36.68 24.34
C GLN A 628 -37.31 37.94 24.91
N ALA A 629 -38.47 38.32 24.37
CA ALA A 629 -39.20 39.53 24.75
C ALA A 629 -38.33 40.81 24.77
N GLY A 630 -37.39 40.93 23.83
CA GLY A 630 -36.47 42.07 23.71
C GLY A 630 -35.31 42.09 24.73
N LYS A 631 -35.13 41.01 25.50
CA LYS A 631 -34.00 40.84 26.45
C LYS A 631 -33.05 39.76 25.97
N LEU A 632 -31.76 39.97 26.24
CA LEU A 632 -30.70 38.99 26.06
C LEU A 632 -30.72 37.96 27.19
N LEU A 633 -30.64 36.69 26.83
CA LEU A 633 -30.47 35.58 27.75
C LEU A 633 -29.17 34.85 27.40
N PHE A 634 -28.35 34.59 28.41
CA PHE A 634 -27.11 33.84 28.23
C PHE A 634 -27.41 32.46 27.65
N ASP A 635 -26.70 32.09 26.59
CA ASP A 635 -26.71 30.73 26.05
C ASP A 635 -25.34 30.07 26.24
N GLN A 636 -24.30 30.68 25.69
CA GLN A 636 -22.96 30.11 25.71
C GLN A 636 -21.84 31.16 25.67
N LEU A 637 -20.69 30.81 26.22
CA LEU A 637 -19.44 31.55 26.08
C LEU A 637 -18.32 30.57 25.76
N GLU A 638 -17.73 30.73 24.57
CA GLU A 638 -16.80 29.74 24.01
C GLU A 638 -15.49 30.39 23.57
N TYR A 639 -14.40 29.67 23.81
CA TYR A 639 -13.09 29.84 23.19
C TYR A 639 -13.07 29.28 21.77
N PRO A 640 -11.97 29.50 21.02
CA PRO A 640 -11.73 28.74 19.79
C PRO A 640 -11.92 27.22 19.97
N ASN A 641 -12.51 26.56 18.97
CA ASN A 641 -12.84 25.12 18.93
C ASN A 641 -13.95 24.67 19.91
N ASN A 642 -14.92 25.53 20.22
CA ASN A 642 -16.06 25.25 21.12
C ASN A 642 -15.62 24.83 22.54
N GLN A 643 -14.43 25.24 22.99
CA GLN A 643 -14.01 25.01 24.36
C GLN A 643 -14.77 25.98 25.29
N LYS A 644 -15.43 25.45 26.32
CA LYS A 644 -16.20 26.27 27.26
C LYS A 644 -15.30 27.18 28.08
N ALA A 645 -15.73 28.43 28.26
CA ALA A 645 -15.05 29.41 29.10
C ALA A 645 -15.11 29.04 30.60
N GLU A 646 -14.14 29.49 31.39
CA GLU A 646 -14.17 29.29 32.84
C GLU A 646 -15.29 30.13 33.49
N GLN A 647 -15.78 29.66 34.65
CA GLN A 647 -16.92 30.26 35.35
C GLN A 647 -16.75 31.76 35.61
N LEU A 648 -15.52 32.22 35.87
CA LEU A 648 -15.24 33.64 36.11
C LEU A 648 -15.60 34.51 34.89
N LEU A 649 -15.26 34.06 33.68
CA LEU A 649 -15.55 34.77 32.44
C LEU A 649 -17.04 34.70 32.09
N VAL A 650 -17.68 33.55 32.38
CA VAL A 650 -19.13 33.39 32.26
C VAL A 650 -19.85 34.41 33.15
N THR A 651 -19.42 34.58 34.41
CA THR A 651 -20.00 35.58 35.30
C THR A 651 -19.86 37.01 34.77
N ILE A 652 -18.74 37.35 34.12
CA ILE A 652 -18.55 38.66 33.48
C ILE A 652 -19.53 38.84 32.31
N ALA A 653 -19.72 37.81 31.48
CA ALA A 653 -20.66 37.85 30.37
C ALA A 653 -22.12 37.96 30.86
N GLU A 654 -22.51 37.23 31.91
CA GLU A 654 -23.84 37.32 32.52
C GLU A 654 -24.08 38.71 33.13
N GLN A 655 -23.08 39.30 33.78
CA GLN A 655 -23.14 40.67 34.31
C GLN A 655 -23.28 41.71 33.19
N PHE A 656 -22.55 41.53 32.09
CA PHE A 656 -22.71 42.34 30.89
C PHE A 656 -24.13 42.22 30.33
N ILE A 657 -24.69 41.01 30.23
CA ILE A 657 -26.06 40.77 29.75
C ILE A 657 -27.09 41.47 30.64
N GLN A 658 -26.94 41.36 31.96
CA GLN A 658 -27.82 42.04 32.91
C GLN A 658 -27.76 43.57 32.72
N TRP A 659 -26.54 44.11 32.67
CA TRP A 659 -26.31 45.53 32.42
C TRP A 659 -26.92 45.97 31.09
N PHE A 660 -26.72 45.20 30.01
CA PHE A 660 -27.26 45.48 28.69
C PHE A 660 -28.80 45.55 28.73
N ASN A 661 -29.44 44.55 29.35
CA ASN A 661 -30.89 44.48 29.46
C ASN A 661 -31.49 45.64 30.27
N GLU A 662 -30.80 46.12 31.30
CA GLU A 662 -31.25 47.24 32.13
C GLU A 662 -31.19 48.58 31.37
N HIS A 663 -30.24 48.73 30.44
CA HIS A 663 -29.96 50.00 29.77
C HIS A 663 -30.55 50.12 28.36
N PHE A 664 -30.75 48.99 27.67
CA PHE A 664 -31.08 49.00 26.23
C PHE A 664 -32.32 48.18 25.85
N SER A 665 -32.82 47.29 26.71
CA SER A 665 -34.05 46.55 26.40
C SER A 665 -35.30 47.38 26.70
N PRO A 666 -36.35 47.33 25.84
CA PRO A 666 -37.59 48.03 26.10
C PRO A 666 -38.26 47.49 27.37
N ALA A 667 -38.63 48.37 28.29
CA ALA A 667 -39.50 48.02 29.40
C ALA A 667 -40.85 47.54 28.83
N LEU A 668 -41.22 46.29 29.10
CA LEU A 668 -42.58 45.78 28.88
C LEU A 668 -43.55 46.76 29.57
N LYS A 669 -44.29 47.53 28.77
CA LYS A 669 -45.43 48.32 29.25
C LYS A 669 -46.63 47.41 29.47
#